data_AF-C4YK81-F1
#
_entry.id   AF-C4YK81-F1
#
_cell.length_a   1.000
_cell.length_b   1.000
_cell.length_c   1.000
_cell.angle_alpha   90.00
_cell.angle_beta   90.00
_cell.angle_gamma   90.00
#
_symmetry.space_group_name_H-M   'P 1'
#
loop_
_entity.id
_entity.type
_entity.pdbx_description
1 polymer ?
#
loop_
_entity_poly.entity_id
_entity_poly.type
_entity_poly.pdbx_seq_one_letter_code
_entity_poly.pdbx_strand_id
1 'polypeptide(L)'
;MIISKSSILVIWFTFLVSIVNGSRYIKSSSLLTCMENSQFTASFFDVIFYPGNNTVDFDVLAISTIDNRTVGVNVNVIAYGLNVLQRNISLCDISYTGSTGAQNDPLCPINNGHLDVHSSYTLGSSVTKDIPGIAYTIPDLDARVRAVIYDTQTYEQLACVEATLSNGKTVQTKYAGWPIAAVSGLGVITSGVISIIGYSNTAAHIASNSMSLFVYFQSLAVTAMMAVARTPPLAAAWAQNFMWSLGVVRVGFVQDIANWYLQATGGTPTDILKSRYLSISVQKFVKKFIKRSAMAIAEHSPEFVTHLTKRINVSLDTESIGALDSDLYTTNEKSGESSGKILVLRGIQRVAYLSNIEITDMFMTSIQFLLFFVFVVLVCLMAFKAIIEILVRSKIIKEGKFKEYRRQWASIIKGTNYRILMLALPQIGLFCIWEFTVRDSAGIVVVAVFMLAVTAILLLQAAVRVCLLGTKSVREYKNPAYLLFGDRKFLNRFGFLYFQYRADKYWYIFVSTTYIFLKSLIVAVLQNHGKPQSVIVWAIELIHLVVLIWIRPFMDKRTNVFNIIISIMNFINALFFMFFSDVFGQPSVVSSMMAVVYFILNAVFALFLLLFTIITCILALLRDNPDSQYQPMRDDRVSFLNRQASRSDVIGKNNPRNGKDSELADLGKTAMMGHENTAREGDTAYQDSNSYDEDSLYFRRRAENEQEGYSNTYGPWN
;
A
#
# COMPACT_ATOMS: atom_id res chain seq x y z
N MET A 1 38.09 -9.51 23.02
CA MET A 1 38.47 -9.02 21.67
C MET A 1 37.60 -7.81 21.36
N ILE A 2 38.12 -6.61 21.62
CA ILE A 2 37.35 -5.35 21.57
C ILE A 2 37.45 -4.82 20.14
N ILE A 3 36.44 -5.10 19.32
CA ILE A 3 36.34 -4.52 17.99
C ILE A 3 35.93 -3.06 18.18
N SER A 4 36.83 -2.14 17.81
CA SER A 4 36.63 -0.70 17.87
C SER A 4 35.38 -0.28 17.09
N LYS A 5 34.57 0.62 17.66
CA LYS A 5 33.35 1.17 17.04
C LYS A 5 33.61 1.79 15.65
N SER A 6 34.82 2.30 15.41
CA SER A 6 35.20 2.84 14.09
C SER A 6 35.38 1.76 13.02
N SER A 7 35.81 0.56 13.38
CA SER A 7 36.02 -0.53 12.42
C SER A 7 34.70 -1.11 11.90
N ILE A 8 33.64 -1.09 12.71
CA ILE A 8 32.29 -1.51 12.30
C ILE A 8 31.69 -0.50 11.32
N LEU A 9 31.95 0.80 11.53
CA LEU A 9 31.46 1.89 10.68
C LEU A 9 32.12 1.87 9.29
N VAL A 10 33.42 1.55 9.23
CA VAL A 10 34.16 1.41 7.97
C VAL A 10 33.72 0.17 7.18
N ILE A 11 33.47 -0.96 7.86
CA ILE A 11 32.95 -2.18 7.21
C ILE A 11 31.51 -1.97 6.69
N TRP A 12 30.69 -1.21 7.41
CA TRP A 12 29.36 -0.81 6.93
C TRP A 12 29.43 0.12 5.72
N PHE A 13 30.40 1.04 5.69
CA PHE A 13 30.58 1.98 4.57
C PHE A 13 31.15 1.29 3.33
N THR A 14 32.04 0.30 3.48
CA THR A 14 32.60 -0.44 2.35
C THR A 14 31.61 -1.44 1.75
N PHE A 15 30.66 -1.97 2.52
CA PHE A 15 29.59 -2.84 1.99
C PHE A 15 28.55 -2.05 1.18
N LEU A 16 28.42 -0.74 1.40
CA LEU A 16 27.47 0.14 0.68
C LEU A 16 27.94 0.55 -0.72
N VAL A 17 29.22 0.33 -1.09
CA VAL A 17 29.82 0.87 -2.33
C VAL A 17 30.11 -0.19 -3.41
N SER A 18 29.58 -1.41 -3.28
CA SER A 18 29.57 -2.36 -4.40
C SER A 18 28.50 -1.95 -5.42
N ILE A 19 28.76 -0.88 -6.17
CA ILE A 19 27.98 -0.53 -7.36
C ILE A 19 28.33 -1.56 -8.42
N VAL A 20 27.53 -2.62 -8.49
CA VAL A 20 27.56 -3.58 -9.59
C VAL A 20 27.18 -2.81 -10.86
N ASN A 21 28.19 -2.49 -11.68
CA ASN A 21 28.00 -1.80 -12.94
C ASN A 21 27.52 -2.84 -13.98
N GLY A 22 26.24 -3.18 -13.92
CA GLY A 22 25.60 -4.02 -14.94
C GLY A 22 25.73 -3.37 -16.31
N SER A 23 25.92 -4.19 -17.35
CA SER A 23 25.89 -3.73 -18.73
C SER A 23 24.60 -2.96 -19.00
N ARG A 24 24.70 -1.80 -19.64
CA ARG A 24 23.52 -1.03 -20.06
C ARG A 24 22.87 -1.79 -21.20
N TYR A 25 21.57 -1.98 -21.15
CA TYR A 25 20.80 -2.54 -22.25
C TYR A 25 19.36 -2.01 -22.19
N ILE A 26 18.66 -2.08 -23.32
CA ILE A 26 17.20 -1.94 -23.39
C ILE A 26 16.69 -3.24 -23.99
N LYS A 27 15.79 -3.91 -23.31
CA LYS A 27 15.17 -5.15 -23.78
C LYS A 27 13.66 -5.02 -23.94
N SER A 28 13.09 -5.89 -24.74
CA SER A 28 11.65 -6.08 -24.85
C SER A 28 11.35 -7.56 -25.00
N SER A 29 10.45 -8.06 -24.16
CA SER A 29 10.14 -9.50 -24.06
C SER A 29 8.71 -9.85 -24.48
N SER A 30 7.95 -8.88 -24.99
CA SER A 30 6.55 -9.07 -25.37
C SER A 30 6.15 -8.10 -26.47
N LEU A 31 5.49 -8.63 -27.49
CA LEU A 31 4.91 -7.86 -28.58
C LEU A 31 3.39 -7.98 -28.53
N LEU A 32 2.71 -6.85 -28.43
CA LEU A 32 1.26 -6.77 -28.28
C LEU A 32 0.64 -6.21 -29.56
N THR A 33 -0.49 -6.75 -30.01
CA THR A 33 -1.23 -6.14 -31.13
C THR A 33 -1.92 -4.85 -30.67
N CYS A 34 -1.96 -3.84 -31.54
CA CYS A 34 -2.60 -2.55 -31.30
C CYS A 34 -3.76 -2.21 -32.25
N MET A 35 -4.19 -3.15 -33.08
CA MET A 35 -5.31 -3.00 -34.00
C MET A 35 -6.17 -4.27 -34.02
N GLU A 36 -7.48 -4.12 -34.24
CA GLU A 36 -8.41 -5.23 -34.47
C GLU A 36 -8.05 -5.95 -35.80
N ASN A 37 -8.12 -7.27 -35.86
CA ASN A 37 -7.73 -8.08 -37.03
C ASN A 37 -6.31 -7.80 -37.57
N SER A 38 -5.34 -7.58 -36.66
CA SER A 38 -3.93 -7.41 -37.03
C SER A 38 -3.43 -8.65 -37.79
N GLN A 39 -3.03 -8.47 -39.05
CA GLN A 39 -2.58 -9.57 -39.91
C GLN A 39 -1.18 -10.10 -39.54
N PHE A 40 -0.52 -9.47 -38.56
CA PHE A 40 0.77 -9.87 -38.02
C PHE A 40 0.67 -9.94 -36.49
N THR A 41 1.16 -11.04 -35.93
CA THR A 41 1.19 -11.32 -34.48
C THR A 41 2.48 -12.05 -34.11
N ALA A 42 2.95 -11.95 -32.87
CA ALA A 42 4.11 -12.70 -32.39
C ALA A 42 3.76 -13.60 -31.20
N SER A 43 4.23 -14.84 -31.25
CA SER A 43 4.12 -15.81 -30.15
C SER A 43 5.31 -15.71 -29.20
N PHE A 44 6.51 -15.42 -29.73
CA PHE A 44 7.71 -15.15 -28.94
C PHE A 44 8.41 -13.90 -29.49
N PHE A 45 8.88 -13.06 -28.59
CA PHE A 45 9.55 -11.82 -28.94
C PHE A 45 10.58 -11.49 -27.85
N ASP A 46 11.86 -11.62 -28.16
CA ASP A 46 12.95 -11.15 -27.33
C ASP A 46 13.89 -10.29 -28.17
N VAL A 47 14.01 -9.02 -27.79
CA VAL A 47 14.86 -8.05 -28.47
C VAL A 47 15.69 -7.32 -27.43
N ILE A 48 17.02 -7.37 -27.57
CA ILE A 48 17.96 -6.74 -26.64
C ILE A 48 18.87 -5.80 -27.41
N PHE A 49 18.81 -4.52 -27.04
CA PHE A 49 19.70 -3.49 -27.53
C PHE A 49 20.87 -3.25 -26.57
N TYR A 50 22.09 -3.37 -27.08
CA TYR A 50 23.32 -3.04 -26.40
C TYR A 50 23.88 -1.69 -26.91
N PRO A 51 23.86 -0.62 -26.11
CA PRO A 51 24.38 0.69 -26.49
C PRO A 51 25.91 0.75 -26.58
N GLY A 52 26.65 -0.24 -26.05
CA GLY A 52 28.11 -0.23 -26.05
C GLY A 52 28.72 -0.50 -27.44
N ASN A 53 28.08 -1.36 -28.21
CA ASN A 53 28.47 -1.78 -29.56
C ASN A 53 27.40 -1.46 -30.62
N ASN A 54 26.32 -0.77 -30.23
CA ASN A 54 25.15 -0.45 -31.05
C ASN A 54 24.49 -1.67 -31.71
N THR A 55 24.56 -2.85 -31.10
CA THR A 55 23.93 -4.06 -31.64
C THR A 55 22.56 -4.28 -31.03
N VAL A 56 21.57 -4.56 -31.87
CA VAL A 56 20.31 -5.18 -31.47
C VAL A 56 20.38 -6.66 -31.78
N ASP A 57 20.23 -7.46 -30.76
CA ASP A 57 20.03 -8.91 -30.85
C ASP A 57 18.51 -9.16 -30.83
N PHE A 58 17.99 -9.96 -31.75
CA PHE A 58 16.56 -10.24 -31.84
C PHE A 58 16.29 -11.71 -32.14
N ASP A 59 15.35 -12.26 -31.38
CA ASP A 59 14.81 -13.60 -31.50
C ASP A 59 13.27 -13.48 -31.50
N VAL A 60 12.67 -13.68 -32.68
CA VAL A 60 11.26 -13.41 -32.92
C VAL A 60 10.62 -14.62 -33.59
N LEU A 61 9.58 -15.17 -32.94
CA LEU A 61 8.66 -16.14 -33.53
C LEU A 61 7.33 -15.44 -33.76
N ALA A 62 7.00 -15.22 -35.03
CA ALA A 62 5.81 -14.51 -35.47
C ALA A 62 4.96 -15.34 -36.43
N ILE A 63 3.69 -14.94 -36.54
CA ILE A 63 2.71 -15.50 -37.46
C ILE A 63 2.16 -14.35 -38.29
N SER A 64 2.31 -14.47 -39.61
CA SER A 64 1.79 -13.53 -40.59
C SER A 64 0.68 -14.17 -41.42
N THR A 65 -0.39 -13.41 -41.62
CA THR A 65 -1.47 -13.70 -42.57
C THR A 65 -1.41 -12.78 -43.80
N ILE A 66 -0.41 -11.88 -43.84
CA ILE A 66 -0.12 -11.02 -44.99
C ILE A 66 0.43 -11.90 -46.11
N ASP A 67 -0.17 -11.82 -47.30
CA ASP A 67 0.19 -12.66 -48.43
C ASP A 67 0.76 -11.83 -49.59
N ASN A 68 2.04 -12.09 -49.92
CA ASN A 68 2.79 -11.54 -51.04
C ASN A 68 2.67 -10.01 -51.23
N ARG A 69 2.83 -9.23 -50.14
CA ARG A 69 2.82 -7.76 -50.19
C ARG A 69 4.18 -7.16 -49.81
N THR A 70 4.49 -6.02 -50.43
CA THR A 70 5.61 -5.15 -50.04
C THR A 70 5.18 -4.25 -48.88
N VAL A 71 5.88 -4.32 -47.76
CA VAL A 71 5.46 -3.69 -46.51
C VAL A 71 6.41 -2.58 -46.06
N GLY A 72 5.83 -1.46 -45.65
CA GLY A 72 6.48 -0.36 -44.96
C GLY A 72 6.08 -0.35 -43.49
N VAL A 73 6.95 0.18 -42.63
CA VAL A 73 6.71 0.27 -41.20
C VAL A 73 6.92 1.69 -40.72
N ASN A 74 5.92 2.22 -40.00
CA ASN A 74 6.03 3.47 -39.26
C ASN A 74 6.32 3.13 -37.80
N VAL A 75 7.56 3.39 -37.38
CA VAL A 75 8.06 3.12 -36.03
C VAL A 75 7.95 4.40 -35.21
N ASN A 76 7.14 4.35 -34.16
CA ASN A 76 6.97 5.39 -33.16
C ASN A 76 7.52 4.92 -31.81
N VAL A 77 8.52 5.62 -31.29
CA VAL A 77 9.03 5.38 -29.93
C VAL A 77 8.33 6.32 -28.97
N ILE A 78 7.46 5.76 -28.15
CA ILE A 78 6.65 6.50 -27.18
C ILE A 78 7.27 6.33 -25.78
N ALA A 79 7.77 7.40 -25.19
CA ALA A 79 8.31 7.40 -23.82
C ALA A 79 7.51 8.37 -22.94
N TYR A 80 7.08 7.91 -21.76
CA TYR A 80 6.23 8.67 -20.84
C TYR A 80 5.00 9.30 -21.52
N GLY A 81 4.43 8.60 -22.51
CA GLY A 81 3.28 9.08 -23.28
C GLY A 81 3.59 10.12 -24.37
N LEU A 82 4.84 10.54 -24.54
CA LEU A 82 5.29 11.43 -25.61
C LEU A 82 5.90 10.62 -26.75
N ASN A 83 5.58 10.97 -28.01
CA ASN A 83 6.29 10.42 -29.16
C ASN A 83 7.65 11.10 -29.29
N VAL A 84 8.72 10.35 -29.03
CA VAL A 84 10.10 10.87 -29.00
C VAL A 84 10.78 10.71 -30.36
N LEU A 85 10.46 9.64 -31.08
CA LEU A 85 11.06 9.34 -32.37
C LEU A 85 10.01 8.72 -33.28
N GLN A 86 9.89 9.27 -34.49
CA GLN A 86 9.06 8.72 -35.55
C GLN A 86 9.90 8.51 -36.80
N ARG A 87 9.93 7.28 -37.33
CA ARG A 87 10.66 6.92 -38.54
C ARG A 87 9.83 5.99 -39.41
N ASN A 88 9.84 6.26 -40.71
CA ASN A 88 9.29 5.35 -41.70
C ASN A 88 10.44 4.54 -42.29
N ILE A 89 10.31 3.22 -42.24
CA ILE A 89 11.32 2.26 -42.67
C ILE A 89 10.63 1.32 -43.66
N SER A 90 11.20 1.15 -44.85
CA SER A 90 10.80 0.09 -45.77
C SER A 90 11.51 -1.20 -45.35
N LEU A 91 10.75 -2.26 -45.03
CA LEU A 91 11.35 -3.54 -44.60
C LEU A 91 12.12 -4.23 -45.73
N CYS A 92 11.80 -3.88 -46.99
CA CYS A 92 12.43 -4.47 -48.18
C CYS A 92 13.74 -3.80 -48.59
N ASP A 93 14.07 -2.64 -48.00
CA ASP A 93 15.31 -1.91 -48.31
C ASP A 93 16.44 -2.25 -47.31
N ILE A 94 16.13 -3.02 -46.26
CA ILE A 94 17.09 -3.44 -45.24
C ILE A 94 17.70 -4.79 -45.66
N SER A 95 18.97 -4.79 -46.06
CA SER A 95 19.69 -6.04 -46.34
C SER A 95 20.00 -6.78 -45.03
N TYR A 96 19.45 -7.98 -44.86
CA TYR A 96 19.78 -8.87 -43.74
C TYR A 96 20.87 -9.87 -44.11
N THR A 97 21.94 -9.97 -43.31
CA THR A 97 22.92 -11.06 -43.41
C THR A 97 22.41 -12.27 -42.62
N GLY A 98 21.75 -13.22 -43.29
CA GLY A 98 21.31 -14.47 -42.67
C GLY A 98 22.46 -15.45 -42.37
N SER A 99 22.23 -16.39 -41.44
CA SER A 99 23.20 -17.43 -41.02
C SER A 99 23.59 -18.43 -42.12
N THR A 100 23.03 -18.33 -43.33
CA THR A 100 23.23 -19.28 -44.44
C THR A 100 23.81 -18.65 -45.71
N GLY A 101 24.46 -17.48 -45.62
CA GLY A 101 25.24 -16.91 -46.74
C GLY A 101 24.45 -16.62 -48.03
N ALA A 102 23.12 -16.77 -48.02
CA ALA A 102 22.22 -16.43 -49.11
C ALA A 102 21.53 -15.09 -48.81
N GLN A 103 21.56 -14.17 -49.77
CA GLN A 103 20.82 -12.91 -49.74
C GLN A 103 19.32 -13.16 -49.96
N ASN A 104 18.66 -13.75 -48.97
CA ASN A 104 17.21 -13.90 -48.97
C ASN A 104 16.68 -13.03 -47.83
N ASP A 105 16.08 -11.89 -48.15
CA ASP A 105 15.41 -11.06 -47.13
C ASP A 105 14.17 -11.82 -46.63
N PRO A 106 14.16 -12.36 -45.40
CA PRO A 106 13.04 -13.18 -44.90
C PRO A 106 11.76 -12.36 -44.71
N LEU A 107 11.87 -11.04 -44.81
CA LEU A 107 10.81 -10.07 -44.56
C LEU A 107 10.21 -9.48 -45.84
N CYS A 108 10.75 -9.78 -47.04
CA CYS A 108 10.16 -9.29 -48.29
C CYS A 108 10.32 -10.28 -49.46
N PRO A 109 9.21 -10.64 -50.16
CA PRO A 109 7.81 -10.35 -49.80
C PRO A 109 7.39 -11.12 -48.53
N ILE A 110 6.60 -10.49 -47.65
CA ILE A 110 6.00 -11.22 -46.53
C ILE A 110 4.95 -12.16 -47.10
N ASN A 111 5.19 -13.46 -46.92
CA ASN A 111 4.22 -14.50 -47.23
C ASN A 111 3.47 -14.92 -45.97
N ASN A 112 2.32 -15.57 -46.18
CA ASN A 112 1.57 -16.15 -45.09
C ASN A 112 2.37 -17.30 -44.44
N GLY A 113 2.27 -17.44 -43.12
CA GLY A 113 2.91 -18.52 -42.38
C GLY A 113 3.68 -18.07 -41.14
N HIS A 114 4.52 -18.99 -40.64
CA HIS A 114 5.37 -18.79 -39.49
C HIS A 114 6.68 -18.12 -39.90
N LEU A 115 7.03 -17.05 -39.20
CA LEU A 115 8.27 -16.30 -39.35
C LEU A 115 9.13 -16.57 -38.11
N ASP A 116 10.25 -17.26 -38.30
CA ASP A 116 11.26 -17.51 -37.27
C ASP A 116 12.55 -16.77 -37.66
N VAL A 117 12.90 -15.75 -36.88
CA VAL A 117 14.07 -14.91 -37.16
C VAL A 117 14.91 -14.75 -35.91
N HIS A 118 16.12 -15.29 -35.97
CA HIS A 118 17.18 -15.10 -34.98
C HIS A 118 18.39 -14.45 -35.66
N SER A 119 18.69 -13.19 -35.32
CA SER A 119 19.84 -12.47 -35.88
C SER A 119 20.23 -11.26 -35.01
N SER A 120 21.38 -10.67 -35.34
CA SER A 120 21.83 -9.41 -34.75
C SER A 120 22.05 -8.36 -35.84
N TYR A 121 21.69 -7.11 -35.52
CA TYR A 121 21.79 -5.97 -36.42
C TYR A 121 22.48 -4.79 -35.73
N THR A 122 23.43 -4.15 -36.42
CA THR A 122 24.12 -2.96 -35.91
C THR A 122 23.36 -1.69 -36.31
N LEU A 123 22.86 -0.94 -35.33
CA LEU A 123 22.20 0.33 -35.60
C LEU A 123 23.19 1.42 -35.99
N GLY A 124 22.77 2.25 -36.96
CA GLY A 124 23.45 3.49 -37.29
C GLY A 124 23.52 4.46 -36.11
N SER A 125 24.64 5.17 -36.00
CA SER A 125 24.88 6.13 -34.91
C SER A 125 23.92 7.33 -34.88
N SER A 126 23.12 7.53 -35.93
CA SER A 126 22.05 8.53 -35.97
C SER A 126 20.88 8.17 -35.04
N VAL A 127 20.50 6.89 -34.96
CA VAL A 127 19.37 6.44 -34.13
C VAL A 127 19.76 6.36 -32.66
N THR A 128 20.99 5.95 -32.37
CA THR A 128 21.44 5.75 -30.99
C THR A 128 21.72 7.07 -30.25
N LYS A 129 22.01 8.15 -30.97
CA LYS A 129 22.16 9.50 -30.41
C LYS A 129 20.85 10.13 -29.96
N ASP A 130 19.74 9.77 -30.60
CA ASP A 130 18.41 10.27 -30.26
C ASP A 130 17.88 9.66 -28.94
N ILE A 131 18.51 8.58 -28.44
CA ILE A 131 18.12 7.92 -27.20
C ILE A 131 18.84 8.60 -26.02
N PRO A 132 18.13 9.34 -25.15
CA PRO A 132 18.77 10.02 -24.03
C PRO A 132 19.39 9.03 -23.05
N GLY A 133 20.56 9.35 -22.52
CA GLY A 133 21.27 8.51 -21.55
C GLY A 133 20.45 8.15 -20.30
N ILE A 134 19.44 8.96 -19.99
CA ILE A 134 18.50 8.76 -18.88
C ILE A 134 17.62 7.50 -19.06
N ALA A 135 17.39 7.06 -20.30
CA ALA A 135 16.63 5.84 -20.59
C ALA A 135 17.28 4.58 -20.01
N TYR A 136 18.61 4.60 -19.82
CA TYR A 136 19.36 3.48 -19.24
C TYR A 136 19.52 3.58 -17.71
N THR A 137 19.08 4.67 -17.09
CA THR A 137 19.26 4.93 -15.66
C THR A 137 17.96 4.95 -14.88
N ILE A 138 16.87 5.48 -15.44
CA ILE A 138 15.57 5.55 -14.75
C ILE A 138 15.00 4.14 -14.57
N PRO A 139 14.73 3.68 -13.33
CA PRO A 139 14.10 2.38 -13.09
C PRO A 139 12.64 2.37 -13.56
N ASP A 140 12.15 1.19 -13.91
CA ASP A 140 10.76 0.95 -14.36
C ASP A 140 10.31 1.94 -15.45
N LEU A 141 11.16 2.06 -16.48
CA LEU A 141 10.97 2.95 -17.62
C LEU A 141 9.60 2.73 -18.28
N ASP A 142 8.79 3.79 -18.37
CA ASP A 142 7.53 3.77 -19.12
C ASP A 142 7.77 4.14 -20.58
N ALA A 143 8.31 3.19 -21.36
CA ALA A 143 8.56 3.37 -22.79
C ALA A 143 8.05 2.18 -23.60
N ARG A 144 7.60 2.45 -24.83
CA ARG A 144 7.09 1.45 -25.77
C ARG A 144 7.35 1.86 -27.21
N VAL A 145 7.57 0.88 -28.06
CA VAL A 145 7.72 1.07 -29.50
C VAL A 145 6.45 0.60 -30.17
N ARG A 146 5.82 1.48 -30.94
CA ARG A 146 4.66 1.16 -31.76
C ARG A 146 5.09 1.10 -33.22
N ALA A 147 4.95 -0.06 -33.83
CA ALA A 147 5.18 -0.26 -35.25
C ALA A 147 3.84 -0.45 -35.97
N VAL A 148 3.52 0.47 -36.88
CA VAL A 148 2.36 0.37 -37.77
C VAL A 148 2.85 -0.11 -39.12
N ILE A 149 2.41 -1.31 -39.50
CA ILE A 149 2.77 -1.96 -40.76
C ILE A 149 1.71 -1.57 -41.79
N TYR A 150 2.15 -1.03 -42.92
CA TYR A 150 1.30 -0.62 -44.03
C TYR A 150 1.84 -1.16 -45.35
N ASP A 151 0.94 -1.34 -46.31
CA ASP A 151 1.31 -1.68 -47.68
C ASP A 151 1.92 -0.44 -48.37
N THR A 152 3.10 -0.57 -48.97
CA THR A 152 3.75 0.55 -49.66
C THR A 152 3.03 0.97 -50.94
N GLN A 153 2.22 0.09 -51.54
CA GLN A 153 1.51 0.38 -52.79
C GLN A 153 0.14 1.01 -52.53
N THR A 154 -0.62 0.45 -51.58
CA THR A 154 -2.00 0.87 -51.30
C THR A 154 -2.13 1.83 -50.11
N TYR A 155 -1.07 1.99 -49.31
CA TYR A 155 -1.07 2.71 -48.03
C TYR A 155 -2.11 2.19 -47.03
N GLU A 156 -2.60 0.97 -47.21
CA GLU A 156 -3.51 0.30 -46.30
C GLU A 156 -2.75 -0.18 -45.05
N GLN A 157 -3.32 0.04 -43.86
CA GLN A 157 -2.75 -0.44 -42.60
C GLN A 157 -3.07 -1.93 -42.41
N LEU A 158 -2.04 -2.78 -42.47
CA LEU A 158 -2.18 -4.24 -42.41
C LEU A 158 -2.07 -4.80 -40.99
N ALA A 159 -1.18 -4.21 -40.18
CA ALA A 159 -0.95 -4.64 -38.81
C ALA A 159 -0.45 -3.51 -37.92
N CYS A 160 -0.68 -3.66 -36.61
CA CYS A 160 -0.19 -2.74 -35.60
C CYS A 160 0.34 -3.56 -34.44
N VAL A 161 1.61 -3.36 -34.10
CA VAL A 161 2.24 -4.02 -32.95
C VAL A 161 2.94 -3.02 -32.04
N GLU A 162 2.94 -3.31 -30.74
CA GLU A 162 3.46 -2.47 -29.68
C GLU A 162 4.32 -3.32 -28.74
N ALA A 163 5.59 -2.92 -28.58
CA ALA A 163 6.57 -3.60 -27.74
C ALA A 163 6.91 -2.73 -26.53
N THR A 164 6.81 -3.25 -25.32
CA THR A 164 7.18 -2.52 -24.09
C THR A 164 8.68 -2.60 -23.87
N LEU A 165 9.33 -1.46 -23.61
CA LEU A 165 10.77 -1.37 -23.39
C LEU A 165 11.09 -1.42 -21.89
N SER A 166 12.14 -2.14 -21.52
CA SER A 166 12.67 -2.20 -20.16
C SER A 166 14.19 -2.13 -20.17
N ASN A 167 14.78 -1.43 -19.21
CA ASN A 167 16.24 -1.39 -19.03
C ASN A 167 16.72 -2.35 -17.92
N GLY A 168 15.86 -3.25 -17.45
CA GLY A 168 16.16 -4.22 -16.39
C GLY A 168 16.32 -3.62 -14.98
N LYS A 169 16.20 -2.29 -14.82
CA LYS A 169 16.23 -1.62 -13.52
C LYS A 169 14.82 -1.46 -12.99
N THR A 170 14.62 -1.77 -11.71
CA THR A 170 13.35 -1.62 -11.03
C THR A 170 13.54 -1.07 -9.62
N VAL A 171 12.55 -0.30 -9.15
CA VAL A 171 12.43 0.16 -7.77
C VAL A 171 11.94 -0.97 -6.86
N GLN A 172 11.28 -1.99 -7.41
CA GLN A 172 10.91 -3.19 -6.68
C GLN A 172 12.16 -4.00 -6.36
N THR A 173 12.67 -3.87 -5.14
CA THR A 173 13.88 -4.60 -4.72
C THR A 173 13.66 -5.28 -3.38
N LYS A 174 14.18 -6.51 -3.27
CA LYS A 174 14.21 -7.24 -1.98
C LYS A 174 14.96 -6.44 -0.91
N TYR A 175 15.95 -5.65 -1.33
CA TYR A 175 16.77 -4.77 -0.48
C TYR A 175 16.01 -3.56 0.05
N ALA A 176 14.93 -3.12 -0.59
CA ALA A 176 14.03 -2.11 -0.02
C ALA A 176 12.96 -2.77 0.86
N GLY A 177 12.26 -3.79 0.36
CA GLY A 177 11.11 -4.39 1.06
C GLY A 177 11.44 -4.99 2.44
N TRP A 178 12.46 -5.85 2.54
CA TRP A 178 12.75 -6.59 3.78
C TRP A 178 13.30 -5.72 4.92
N PRO A 179 14.22 -4.77 4.70
CA PRO A 179 14.64 -3.86 5.76
C PRO A 179 13.49 -2.99 6.29
N ILE A 180 12.59 -2.53 5.41
CA ILE A 180 11.38 -1.79 5.81
C ILE A 180 10.49 -2.67 6.69
N ALA A 181 10.30 -3.93 6.31
CA ALA A 181 9.56 -4.90 7.12
C ALA A 181 10.21 -5.14 8.49
N ALA A 182 11.54 -5.28 8.52
CA ALA A 182 12.29 -5.48 9.75
C ALA A 182 12.19 -4.28 10.71
N VAL A 183 12.31 -3.05 10.20
CA VAL A 183 12.15 -1.81 11.00
C VAL A 183 10.73 -1.68 11.54
N SER A 184 9.72 -2.02 10.73
CA SER A 184 8.32 -2.03 11.16
C SER A 184 8.11 -3.02 12.32
N GLY A 185 8.69 -4.21 12.23
CA GLY A 185 8.66 -5.22 13.29
C GLY A 185 9.45 -4.82 14.54
N LEU A 186 10.60 -4.18 14.37
CA LEU A 186 11.44 -3.69 15.47
C LEU A 186 10.66 -2.73 16.37
N GLY A 187 9.89 -1.80 15.80
CA GLY A 187 9.07 -0.87 16.59
C GLY A 187 8.06 -1.58 17.51
N VAL A 188 7.43 -2.65 17.02
CA VAL A 188 6.50 -3.46 17.84
C VAL A 188 7.25 -4.19 18.95
N ILE A 189 8.40 -4.80 18.64
CA ILE A 189 9.22 -5.53 19.63
C ILE A 189 9.73 -4.57 20.71
N THR A 190 10.29 -3.43 20.32
CA THR A 190 10.80 -2.40 21.24
C THR A 190 9.68 -1.89 22.15
N SER A 191 8.48 -1.65 21.63
CA SER A 191 7.33 -1.27 22.47
C SER A 191 6.97 -2.34 23.52
N GLY A 192 7.04 -3.63 23.15
CA GLY A 192 6.82 -4.74 24.06
C GLY A 192 7.88 -4.81 25.16
N VAL A 193 9.16 -4.70 24.80
CA VAL A 193 10.29 -4.72 25.75
C VAL A 193 10.19 -3.56 26.75
N ILE A 194 9.91 -2.34 26.28
CA ILE A 194 9.78 -1.15 27.13
C ILE A 194 8.57 -1.28 28.07
N SER A 195 7.46 -1.83 27.58
CA SER A 195 6.28 -2.12 28.41
C SER A 195 6.61 -3.13 29.51
N ILE A 196 7.46 -4.11 29.22
CA ILE A 196 7.92 -5.15 30.16
C ILE A 196 8.85 -4.54 31.22
N ILE A 197 9.67 -3.54 30.87
CA ILE A 197 10.58 -2.83 31.79
C ILE A 197 9.81 -1.94 32.80
N GLY A 198 8.58 -1.53 32.47
CA GLY A 198 7.69 -0.76 33.36
C GLY A 198 7.32 0.63 32.85
N TYR A 199 7.87 1.04 31.71
CA TYR A 199 7.61 2.34 31.07
C TYR A 199 6.40 2.28 30.14
N SER A 200 5.22 2.24 30.74
CA SER A 200 3.96 2.01 30.01
C SER A 200 3.58 3.15 29.05
N ASN A 201 3.90 4.40 29.39
CA ASN A 201 3.59 5.56 28.54
C ASN A 201 4.48 5.58 27.29
N THR A 202 5.79 5.41 27.43
CA THR A 202 6.70 5.33 26.28
C THR A 202 6.32 4.16 25.37
N ALA A 203 6.03 2.99 25.94
CA ALA A 203 5.59 1.83 25.18
C ALA A 203 4.30 2.10 24.37
N ALA A 204 3.36 2.84 24.93
CA ALA A 204 2.13 3.28 24.26
C ALA A 204 2.41 4.05 22.98
N HIS A 205 3.25 5.09 23.07
CA HIS A 205 3.54 5.98 21.96
C HIS A 205 4.34 5.27 20.87
N ILE A 206 5.32 4.44 21.24
CA ILE A 206 6.10 3.66 20.27
C ILE A 206 5.20 2.64 19.56
N ALA A 207 4.35 1.93 20.30
CA ALA A 207 3.40 0.99 19.71
C ALA A 207 2.43 1.68 18.74
N SER A 208 1.91 2.85 19.09
CA SER A 208 1.01 3.64 18.24
C SER A 208 1.70 4.17 16.98
N ASN A 209 2.93 4.66 17.10
CA ASN A 209 3.70 5.16 15.95
C ASN A 209 4.07 4.01 14.98
N SER A 210 4.53 2.88 15.51
CA SER A 210 4.84 1.68 14.72
C SER A 210 3.59 1.10 14.03
N MET A 211 2.45 1.08 14.73
CA MET A 211 1.15 0.69 14.16
C MET A 211 0.76 1.58 12.98
N SER A 212 0.87 2.91 13.14
CA SER A 212 0.49 3.87 12.10
C SER A 212 1.37 3.74 10.86
N LEU A 213 2.68 3.51 11.04
CA LEU A 213 3.61 3.22 9.94
C LEU A 213 3.22 1.95 9.18
N PHE A 214 2.85 0.88 9.89
CA PHE A 214 2.42 -0.36 9.25
C PHE A 214 1.10 -0.17 8.48
N VAL A 215 0.13 0.53 9.07
CA VAL A 215 -1.15 0.86 8.40
C VAL A 215 -0.93 1.71 7.16
N TYR A 216 0.03 2.64 7.17
CA TYR A 216 0.39 3.41 5.98
C TYR A 216 0.90 2.51 4.84
N PHE A 217 1.81 1.56 5.12
CA PHE A 217 2.29 0.62 4.10
C PHE A 217 1.18 -0.30 3.58
N GLN A 218 0.28 -0.76 4.45
CA GLN A 218 -0.91 -1.50 4.02
C GLN A 218 -1.80 -0.65 3.12
N SER A 219 -1.99 0.62 3.45
CA SER A 219 -2.78 1.55 2.63
C SER A 219 -2.19 1.73 1.23
N LEU A 220 -0.85 1.84 1.10
CA LEU A 220 -0.17 1.88 -0.20
C LEU A 220 -0.42 0.60 -1.01
N ALA A 221 -0.29 -0.56 -0.36
CA ALA A 221 -0.51 -1.85 -0.99
C ALA A 221 -1.97 -2.02 -1.47
N VAL A 222 -2.95 -1.68 -0.63
CA VAL A 222 -4.38 -1.71 -0.97
C VAL A 222 -4.72 -0.73 -2.10
N THR A 223 -4.17 0.48 -2.06
CA THR A 223 -4.41 1.49 -3.10
C THR A 223 -3.87 1.01 -4.46
N ALA A 224 -2.71 0.33 -4.46
CA ALA A 224 -2.14 -0.28 -5.65
C ALA A 224 -2.89 -1.50 -6.18
N MET A 225 -3.82 -2.07 -5.41
CA MET A 225 -4.71 -3.15 -5.85
C MET A 225 -5.99 -2.65 -6.54
N MET A 226 -6.21 -1.33 -6.66
CA MET A 226 -7.30 -0.81 -7.47
C MET A 226 -7.10 -1.17 -8.96
N ALA A 227 -8.18 -1.60 -9.61
CA ALA A 227 -8.24 -2.04 -11.00
C ALA A 227 -8.34 -0.87 -11.99
N VAL A 228 -7.45 0.08 -11.78
CA VAL A 228 -7.33 1.31 -12.55
C VAL A 228 -6.89 1.03 -13.99
N ALA A 229 -7.30 1.89 -14.93
CA ALA A 229 -7.07 1.70 -16.38
C ALA A 229 -5.59 1.57 -16.75
N ARG A 230 -4.73 2.45 -16.21
CA ARG A 230 -3.28 2.41 -16.40
C ARG A 230 -2.55 2.98 -15.19
N THR A 231 -2.12 2.12 -14.27
CA THR A 231 -1.06 2.36 -13.29
C THR A 231 0.30 2.26 -13.97
N PRO A 232 1.06 3.36 -14.05
CA PRO A 232 2.40 3.33 -14.66
C PRO A 232 3.35 2.38 -13.94
N PRO A 233 4.34 1.80 -14.66
CA PRO A 233 5.21 0.74 -14.14
C PRO A 233 5.97 1.17 -12.88
N LEU A 234 6.47 2.40 -12.82
CA LEU A 234 7.15 2.95 -11.65
C LEU A 234 6.27 2.97 -10.38
N ALA A 235 5.00 3.40 -10.50
CA ALA A 235 4.08 3.43 -9.37
C ALA A 235 3.72 2.01 -8.91
N ALA A 236 3.54 1.08 -9.85
CA ALA A 236 3.27 -0.33 -9.56
C ALA A 236 4.45 -1.00 -8.85
N ALA A 237 5.67 -0.84 -9.37
CA ALA A 237 6.89 -1.40 -8.79
C ALA A 237 7.19 -0.84 -7.40
N TRP A 238 6.98 0.47 -7.18
CA TRP A 238 7.11 1.06 -5.85
C TRP A 238 6.15 0.43 -4.84
N ALA A 239 4.87 0.33 -5.18
CA ALA A 239 3.87 -0.24 -4.29
C ALA A 239 4.11 -1.73 -3.99
N GLN A 240 4.69 -2.45 -4.95
CA GLN A 240 5.03 -3.87 -4.83
C GLN A 240 6.00 -4.15 -3.66
N ASN A 241 6.83 -3.18 -3.26
CA ASN A 241 7.71 -3.29 -2.09
C ASN A 241 6.96 -3.43 -0.75
N PHE A 242 5.66 -3.11 -0.70
CA PHE A 242 4.86 -3.11 0.54
C PHE A 242 3.85 -4.26 0.61
N MET A 243 3.82 -5.15 -0.39
CA MET A 243 2.83 -6.24 -0.46
C MET A 243 2.96 -7.27 0.67
N TRP A 244 4.16 -7.40 1.26
CA TRP A 244 4.40 -8.20 2.46
C TRP A 244 3.55 -7.74 3.66
N SER A 245 3.12 -6.47 3.71
CA SER A 245 2.27 -5.95 4.79
C SER A 245 0.83 -6.48 4.75
N LEU A 246 0.42 -7.06 3.61
CA LEU A 246 -0.83 -7.79 3.41
C LEU A 246 -0.60 -9.31 3.31
N GLY A 247 0.56 -9.80 3.74
CA GLY A 247 0.91 -11.22 3.72
C GLY A 247 1.18 -11.80 2.33
N VAL A 248 1.34 -10.97 1.30
CA VAL A 248 1.67 -11.43 -0.05
C VAL A 248 3.19 -11.59 -0.16
N VAL A 249 3.66 -12.81 0.05
CA VAL A 249 5.09 -13.15 -0.02
C VAL A 249 5.26 -14.45 -0.81
N ARG A 250 6.10 -14.40 -1.84
CA ARG A 250 6.45 -15.59 -2.63
C ARG A 250 7.38 -16.50 -1.84
N VAL A 251 6.92 -17.71 -1.54
CA VAL A 251 7.64 -18.77 -0.85
C VAL A 251 7.20 -20.09 -1.47
N GLY A 252 8.09 -20.75 -2.24
CA GLY A 252 7.70 -21.87 -3.12
C GLY A 252 6.76 -22.90 -2.47
N PHE A 253 7.10 -23.41 -1.29
CA PHE A 253 6.28 -24.40 -0.60
C PHE A 253 4.87 -23.89 -0.22
N VAL A 254 4.70 -22.60 0.03
CA VAL A 254 3.39 -21.99 0.36
C VAL A 254 2.50 -22.01 -0.88
N GLN A 255 3.06 -21.65 -2.04
CA GLN A 255 2.35 -21.74 -3.31
C GLN A 255 2.06 -23.19 -3.70
N ASP A 256 2.95 -24.14 -3.40
CA ASP A 256 2.71 -25.56 -3.67
C ASP A 256 1.54 -26.11 -2.82
N ILE A 257 1.47 -25.73 -1.53
CA ILE A 257 0.35 -26.09 -0.64
C ILE A 257 -0.96 -25.42 -1.11
N ALA A 258 -0.90 -24.16 -1.53
CA ALA A 258 -2.06 -23.44 -2.08
C ALA A 258 -2.62 -24.15 -3.33
N ASN A 259 -1.75 -24.48 -4.29
CA ASN A 259 -2.12 -25.23 -5.50
C ASN A 259 -2.71 -26.60 -5.19
N TRP A 260 -2.09 -27.34 -4.26
CA TRP A 260 -2.62 -28.63 -3.82
C TRP A 260 -4.03 -28.48 -3.24
N TYR A 261 -4.24 -27.50 -2.35
CA TYR A 261 -5.55 -27.29 -1.73
C TYR A 261 -6.61 -26.85 -2.75
N LEU A 262 -6.24 -25.97 -3.68
CA LEU A 262 -7.09 -25.53 -4.79
C LEU A 262 -7.56 -26.72 -5.62
N GLN A 263 -6.64 -27.57 -6.08
CA GLN A 263 -6.94 -28.76 -6.89
C GLN A 263 -7.76 -29.79 -6.11
N ALA A 264 -7.41 -30.05 -4.85
CA ALA A 264 -8.12 -31.00 -3.98
C ALA A 264 -9.57 -30.58 -3.69
N THR A 265 -9.88 -29.29 -3.80
CA THR A 265 -11.21 -28.73 -3.56
C THR A 265 -12.01 -28.48 -4.84
N GLY A 266 -11.49 -28.92 -6.00
CA GLY A 266 -12.17 -28.87 -7.29
C GLY A 266 -11.90 -27.60 -8.12
N GLY A 267 -10.96 -26.76 -7.69
CA GLY A 267 -10.49 -25.60 -8.47
C GLY A 267 -9.44 -25.99 -9.51
N THR A 268 -9.28 -25.14 -10.52
CA THR A 268 -8.23 -25.26 -11.54
C THR A 268 -7.21 -24.13 -11.38
N PRO A 269 -5.90 -24.44 -11.28
CA PRO A 269 -4.87 -23.41 -11.15
C PRO A 269 -4.70 -22.65 -12.46
N THR A 270 -4.35 -21.37 -12.35
CA THR A 270 -3.83 -20.62 -13.50
C THR A 270 -2.38 -21.03 -13.79
N ASP A 271 -2.00 -21.10 -15.05
CA ASP A 271 -0.62 -21.38 -15.47
C ASP A 271 -0.02 -20.21 -16.25
N ILE A 272 -0.17 -18.99 -15.72
CA ILE A 272 0.18 -17.75 -16.42
C ILE A 272 1.69 -17.51 -16.35
N LEU A 273 2.34 -17.93 -15.26
CA LEU A 273 3.75 -17.67 -15.04
C LEU A 273 4.67 -18.65 -15.80
N LYS A 274 4.21 -19.88 -16.09
CA LYS A 274 5.00 -20.88 -16.80
C LYS A 274 4.64 -20.98 -18.28
N SER A 275 3.44 -20.55 -18.69
CA SER A 275 3.02 -20.57 -20.09
C SER A 275 3.85 -19.60 -20.94
N ARG A 276 4.55 -20.12 -21.95
CA ARG A 276 5.28 -19.32 -22.96
C ARG A 276 4.42 -18.88 -24.14
N TYR A 277 3.22 -19.43 -24.29
CA TYR A 277 2.31 -19.18 -25.41
C TYR A 277 1.29 -18.05 -25.13
N LEU A 278 1.27 -17.51 -23.91
CA LEU A 278 0.31 -16.48 -23.50
C LEU A 278 0.92 -15.09 -23.62
N SER A 279 0.32 -14.24 -24.44
CA SER A 279 0.69 -12.82 -24.51
C SER A 279 0.03 -12.07 -23.34
N ILE A 280 0.84 -11.71 -22.36
CA ILE A 280 0.38 -11.01 -21.17
C ILE A 280 0.68 -9.53 -21.33
N SER A 281 -0.37 -8.73 -21.25
CA SER A 281 -0.23 -7.29 -21.11
C SER A 281 -0.57 -6.89 -19.67
N VAL A 282 0.43 -6.38 -18.96
CA VAL A 282 0.18 -5.68 -17.71
C VAL A 282 -0.38 -4.32 -18.07
N GLN A 283 -1.70 -4.30 -18.26
CA GLN A 283 -2.54 -3.13 -18.51
C GLN A 283 -2.44 -2.53 -19.91
N LYS A 284 -3.61 -2.31 -20.52
CA LYS A 284 -3.78 -1.50 -21.72
C LYS A 284 -4.97 -0.57 -21.58
N PHE A 285 -4.84 0.61 -22.18
CA PHE A 285 -5.90 1.59 -22.34
C PHE A 285 -6.90 1.07 -23.40
N VAL A 286 -8.19 0.99 -23.06
CA VAL A 286 -9.27 0.51 -23.94
C VAL A 286 -10.01 1.71 -24.53
N LYS A 287 -10.42 1.65 -25.81
CA LYS A 287 -10.82 2.83 -26.62
C LYS A 287 -12.08 2.57 -27.45
N LYS A 288 -13.27 2.68 -26.88
CA LYS A 288 -14.57 2.73 -27.59
C LYS A 288 -15.74 3.52 -26.91
N PHE A 289 -15.79 4.86 -26.92
CA PHE A 289 -16.93 5.65 -26.37
C PHE A 289 -17.10 7.11 -26.87
N ILE A 290 -16.41 7.56 -27.92
CA ILE A 290 -16.69 8.89 -28.51
C ILE A 290 -17.43 8.80 -29.86
N LYS A 291 -17.62 7.59 -30.42
CA LYS A 291 -18.34 7.44 -31.69
C LYS A 291 -19.87 7.49 -31.57
N ARG A 292 -20.45 7.20 -30.40
CA ARG A 292 -21.93 7.16 -30.23
C ARG A 292 -22.56 8.48 -29.77
N SER A 293 -21.90 9.27 -28.93
CA SER A 293 -22.45 10.56 -28.48
C SER A 293 -22.33 11.67 -29.53
N ALA A 294 -21.26 11.67 -30.33
CA ALA A 294 -21.10 12.64 -31.41
C ALA A 294 -22.10 12.42 -32.56
N MET A 295 -22.45 11.16 -32.86
CA MET A 295 -23.36 10.82 -33.96
C MET A 295 -24.84 11.04 -33.59
N ALA A 296 -25.22 10.82 -32.32
CA ALA A 296 -26.58 11.09 -31.84
C ALA A 296 -26.88 12.60 -31.65
N ILE A 297 -25.85 13.44 -31.51
CA ILE A 297 -26.01 14.91 -31.37
C ILE A 297 -25.86 15.61 -32.73
N ALA A 298 -25.05 15.06 -33.65
CA ALA A 298 -24.91 15.58 -35.01
C ALA A 298 -26.21 15.50 -35.84
N GLU A 299 -27.16 14.63 -35.45
CA GLU A 299 -28.45 14.48 -36.12
C GLU A 299 -29.43 15.65 -35.83
N HIS A 300 -29.22 16.41 -34.74
CA HIS A 300 -30.17 17.45 -34.32
C HIS A 300 -29.69 18.92 -34.45
N SER A 301 -28.39 19.21 -34.61
CA SER A 301 -27.94 20.60 -34.83
C SER A 301 -26.54 20.73 -35.47
N PRO A 302 -26.44 21.01 -36.78
CA PRO A 302 -25.14 21.09 -37.48
C PRO A 302 -24.32 22.38 -37.19
N GLU A 303 -24.97 23.48 -36.76
CA GLU A 303 -24.33 24.79 -36.65
C GLU A 303 -23.64 25.06 -35.29
N PHE A 304 -24.13 24.47 -34.20
CA PHE A 304 -23.52 24.66 -32.87
C PHE A 304 -22.20 23.88 -32.73
N VAL A 305 -22.08 22.74 -33.42
CA VAL A 305 -20.91 21.86 -33.36
C VAL A 305 -19.74 22.44 -34.15
N THR A 306 -19.98 23.12 -35.27
CA THR A 306 -18.92 23.70 -36.12
C THR A 306 -18.17 24.86 -35.45
N HIS A 307 -18.81 25.60 -34.54
CA HIS A 307 -18.16 26.67 -33.78
C HIS A 307 -17.37 26.18 -32.56
N LEU A 308 -17.75 25.03 -31.98
CA LEU A 308 -16.99 24.40 -30.89
C LEU A 308 -15.79 23.60 -31.40
N THR A 309 -15.87 23.00 -32.60
CA THR A 309 -14.75 22.26 -33.20
C THR A 309 -13.65 23.16 -33.74
N LYS A 310 -13.97 24.38 -34.21
CA LYS A 310 -12.98 25.32 -34.79
C LYS A 310 -12.00 25.91 -33.77
N ARG A 311 -12.25 25.78 -32.46
CA ARG A 311 -11.32 26.22 -31.38
C ARG A 311 -10.49 25.08 -30.78
N ILE A 312 -10.65 23.84 -31.24
CA ILE A 312 -9.87 22.68 -30.79
C ILE A 312 -9.03 22.19 -31.98
N ASN A 313 -8.06 23.01 -32.41
CA ASN A 313 -7.00 22.59 -33.34
C ASN A 313 -5.78 22.09 -32.56
N VAL A 314 -6.01 21.19 -31.60
CA VAL A 314 -4.97 20.35 -31.03
C VAL A 314 -5.24 18.96 -31.56
N SER A 315 -4.28 18.41 -32.29
CA SER A 315 -4.21 17.01 -32.72
C SER A 315 -4.35 16.09 -31.51
N LEU A 316 -5.60 15.77 -31.18
CA LEU A 316 -6.02 14.97 -30.06
C LEU A 316 -6.40 13.59 -30.59
N ASP A 317 -5.47 12.64 -30.42
CA ASP A 317 -5.73 11.20 -30.42
C ASP A 317 -6.80 10.88 -29.36
N THR A 318 -8.05 11.12 -29.72
CA THR A 318 -9.22 11.04 -28.86
C THR A 318 -9.77 9.62 -28.90
N GLU A 319 -9.07 8.76 -28.20
CA GLU A 319 -9.40 7.35 -28.15
C GLU A 319 -10.05 7.04 -26.77
N SER A 320 -11.19 6.33 -26.74
CA SER A 320 -12.24 6.54 -25.71
C SER A 320 -12.74 5.31 -24.94
N ILE A 321 -12.27 4.94 -23.75
CA ILE A 321 -12.78 3.86 -22.83
C ILE A 321 -14.21 3.27 -22.99
N GLY A 322 -14.33 1.95 -23.26
CA GLY A 322 -15.53 1.18 -22.85
C GLY A 322 -16.03 -0.02 -23.66
N ALA A 323 -15.17 -0.89 -24.19
CA ALA A 323 -15.43 -2.33 -24.34
C ALA A 323 -14.09 -2.96 -24.69
N LEU A 324 -13.57 -3.82 -23.81
CA LEU A 324 -12.48 -4.70 -24.21
C LEU A 324 -13.05 -5.53 -25.37
N ASP A 325 -12.48 -5.42 -26.57
CA ASP A 325 -12.96 -6.22 -27.69
C ASP A 325 -12.76 -7.70 -27.31
N SER A 326 -13.87 -8.41 -27.07
CA SER A 326 -13.88 -9.77 -26.49
C SER A 326 -13.15 -10.79 -27.38
N ASP A 327 -12.95 -10.41 -28.63
CA ASP A 327 -12.32 -11.24 -29.64
C ASP A 327 -10.79 -11.13 -29.60
N LEU A 328 -10.24 -10.00 -29.16
CA LEU A 328 -8.79 -9.75 -29.13
C LEU A 328 -8.19 -9.81 -27.72
N TYR A 329 -8.97 -9.45 -26.70
CA TYR A 329 -8.50 -9.28 -25.34
C TYR A 329 -9.41 -10.02 -24.36
N THR A 330 -8.81 -10.56 -23.31
CA THR A 330 -9.55 -11.13 -22.19
C THR A 330 -8.98 -10.61 -20.87
N THR A 331 -9.85 -10.41 -19.88
CA THR A 331 -9.47 -10.23 -18.48
C THR A 331 -9.68 -11.50 -17.66
N ASN A 332 -10.27 -12.53 -18.29
CA ASN A 332 -10.54 -13.81 -17.67
C ASN A 332 -9.35 -14.73 -17.91
N GLU A 333 -8.63 -15.03 -16.83
CA GLU A 333 -7.45 -15.88 -16.84
C GLU A 333 -7.77 -17.38 -16.98
N LYS A 334 -9.02 -17.79 -16.76
CA LYS A 334 -9.47 -19.20 -16.79
C LYS A 334 -10.12 -19.65 -18.10
N SER A 335 -10.29 -18.74 -19.08
CA SER A 335 -10.95 -19.12 -20.35
C SER A 335 -10.03 -20.00 -21.20
N GLY A 336 -10.53 -21.16 -21.66
CA GLY A 336 -9.82 -22.07 -22.58
C GLY A 336 -9.49 -21.46 -23.96
N GLU A 337 -10.09 -20.32 -24.30
CA GLU A 337 -9.82 -19.53 -25.52
C GLU A 337 -8.65 -18.55 -25.39
N SER A 338 -7.84 -18.65 -24.33
CA SER A 338 -6.69 -17.73 -24.15
C SER A 338 -5.57 -17.96 -25.17
N SER A 339 -5.61 -19.05 -25.93
CA SER A 339 -4.72 -19.32 -27.05
C SER A 339 -5.11 -18.44 -28.25
N GLY A 340 -4.53 -17.23 -28.31
CA GLY A 340 -4.74 -16.26 -29.40
C GLY A 340 -5.27 -14.88 -28.95
N LYS A 341 -5.71 -14.73 -27.69
CA LYS A 341 -6.14 -13.45 -27.10
C LYS A 341 -5.09 -12.91 -26.15
N ILE A 342 -4.98 -11.58 -26.04
CA ILE A 342 -4.06 -10.92 -25.10
C ILE A 342 -4.73 -10.85 -23.71
N LEU A 343 -4.10 -11.44 -22.70
CA LEU A 343 -4.57 -11.35 -21.32
C LEU A 343 -4.19 -9.99 -20.72
N VAL A 344 -5.18 -9.21 -20.31
CA VAL A 344 -4.98 -7.88 -19.70
C VAL A 344 -5.12 -7.98 -18.18
N LEU A 345 -4.02 -7.86 -17.45
CA LEU A 345 -4.02 -7.94 -15.99
C LEU A 345 -4.19 -6.55 -15.35
N ARG A 346 -5.15 -6.43 -14.42
CA ARG A 346 -5.43 -5.19 -13.67
C ARG A 346 -5.61 -5.46 -12.17
N GLY A 347 -5.51 -4.40 -11.37
CA GLY A 347 -5.81 -4.45 -9.93
C GLY A 347 -5.07 -5.55 -9.18
N ILE A 348 -5.82 -6.42 -8.50
CA ILE A 348 -5.27 -7.52 -7.69
C ILE A 348 -4.55 -8.57 -8.58
N GLN A 349 -5.10 -8.90 -9.75
CA GLN A 349 -4.49 -9.84 -10.70
C GLN A 349 -3.10 -9.38 -11.14
N ARG A 350 -2.97 -8.07 -11.43
CA ARG A 350 -1.65 -7.47 -11.74
C ARG A 350 -0.68 -7.65 -10.58
N VAL A 351 -1.11 -7.34 -9.35
CA VAL A 351 -0.24 -7.43 -8.18
C VAL A 351 0.21 -8.88 -7.96
N ALA A 352 -0.65 -9.88 -8.18
CA ALA A 352 -0.27 -11.29 -8.12
C ALA A 352 0.83 -11.63 -9.14
N TYR A 353 0.63 -11.24 -10.40
CA TYR A 353 1.61 -11.46 -11.47
C TYR A 353 2.96 -10.79 -11.19
N LEU A 354 2.97 -9.51 -10.77
CA LEU A 354 4.20 -8.80 -10.39
C LEU A 354 4.88 -9.40 -9.14
N SER A 355 4.11 -10.07 -8.27
CA SER A 355 4.62 -10.76 -7.09
C SER A 355 5.28 -12.10 -7.37
N ASN A 356 5.14 -12.64 -8.58
CA ASN A 356 5.65 -13.98 -8.85
C ASN A 356 4.69 -15.10 -8.42
N ILE A 357 3.41 -14.81 -8.20
CA ILE A 357 2.43 -15.71 -7.59
C ILE A 357 1.29 -15.89 -8.60
N GLU A 358 0.85 -17.14 -8.79
CA GLU A 358 -0.30 -17.42 -9.64
C GLU A 358 -1.55 -16.72 -9.10
N ILE A 359 -2.42 -16.28 -9.99
CA ILE A 359 -3.57 -15.45 -9.60
C ILE A 359 -4.48 -16.22 -8.64
N THR A 360 -4.70 -17.52 -8.90
CA THR A 360 -5.53 -18.41 -8.07
C THR A 360 -4.93 -18.71 -6.69
N ASP A 361 -3.61 -18.55 -6.53
CA ASP A 361 -2.91 -18.81 -5.27
C ASP A 361 -2.81 -17.58 -4.37
N MET A 362 -3.16 -16.41 -4.89
CA MET A 362 -2.96 -15.12 -4.24
C MET A 362 -3.71 -15.04 -2.89
N PHE A 363 -4.99 -15.45 -2.88
CA PHE A 363 -5.81 -15.48 -1.67
C PHE A 363 -5.21 -16.43 -0.61
N MET A 364 -4.93 -17.68 -1.00
CA MET A 364 -4.43 -18.71 -0.09
C MET A 364 -3.06 -18.34 0.48
N THR A 365 -2.16 -17.81 -0.36
CA THR A 365 -0.84 -17.33 0.08
C THR A 365 -0.98 -16.28 1.19
N SER A 366 -1.85 -15.29 0.99
CA SER A 366 -2.07 -14.23 1.97
C SER A 366 -2.61 -14.77 3.30
N ILE A 367 -3.65 -15.62 3.27
CA ILE A 367 -4.27 -16.18 4.48
C ILE A 367 -3.33 -17.14 5.22
N GLN A 368 -2.60 -17.99 4.50
CA GLN A 368 -1.62 -18.89 5.10
C GLN A 368 -0.51 -18.12 5.81
N PHE A 369 0.00 -17.04 5.20
CA PHE A 369 1.01 -16.20 5.83
C PHE A 369 0.48 -15.50 7.09
N LEU A 370 -0.77 -15.04 7.08
CA LEU A 370 -1.41 -14.47 8.27
C LEU A 370 -1.52 -15.49 9.40
N LEU A 371 -2.01 -16.71 9.12
CA LEU A 371 -2.15 -17.76 10.12
C LEU A 371 -0.78 -18.19 10.67
N PHE A 372 0.23 -18.28 9.80
CA PHE A 372 1.60 -18.55 10.20
C PHE A 372 2.14 -17.44 11.11
N PHE A 373 1.93 -16.17 10.76
CA PHE A 373 2.35 -15.04 11.59
C PHE A 373 1.67 -15.04 12.97
N VAL A 374 0.36 -15.27 13.02
CA VAL A 374 -0.38 -15.42 14.30
C VAL A 374 0.19 -16.58 15.12
N PHE A 375 0.44 -17.73 14.49
CA PHE A 375 1.04 -18.89 15.15
C PHE A 375 2.42 -18.57 15.73
N VAL A 376 3.31 -17.93 14.96
CA VAL A 376 4.65 -17.53 15.41
C VAL A 376 4.56 -16.59 16.62
N VAL A 377 3.69 -15.56 16.57
CA VAL A 377 3.54 -14.63 17.69
C VAL A 377 3.02 -15.35 18.95
N LEU A 378 2.07 -16.28 18.80
CA LEU A 378 1.57 -17.09 19.91
C LEU A 378 2.67 -17.95 20.52
N VAL A 379 3.45 -18.63 19.69
CA VAL A 379 4.60 -19.44 20.16
C VAL A 379 5.62 -18.55 20.87
N CYS A 380 5.96 -17.38 20.34
CA CYS A 380 6.88 -16.45 20.98
C CYS A 380 6.38 -15.98 22.36
N LEU A 381 5.09 -15.63 22.50
CA LEU A 381 4.51 -15.20 23.78
C LEU A 381 4.46 -16.34 24.82
N MET A 382 4.15 -17.56 24.36
CA MET A 382 4.14 -18.76 25.19
C MET A 382 5.56 -19.17 25.62
N ALA A 383 6.53 -19.11 24.71
CA ALA A 383 7.94 -19.35 25.00
C ALA A 383 8.47 -18.29 25.99
N PHE A 384 8.15 -17.01 25.79
CA PHE A 384 8.53 -15.94 26.72
C PHE A 384 7.97 -16.19 28.13
N LYS A 385 6.72 -16.66 28.23
CA LYS A 385 6.13 -17.08 29.52
C LYS A 385 6.92 -18.24 30.14
N ALA A 386 7.22 -19.28 29.36
CA ALA A 386 7.96 -20.45 29.84
C ALA A 386 9.36 -20.05 30.34
N ILE A 387 10.08 -19.21 29.60
CA ILE A 387 11.40 -18.70 29.95
C ILE A 387 11.35 -17.93 31.27
N ILE A 388 10.39 -17.01 31.46
CA ILE A 388 10.24 -16.28 32.72
C ILE A 388 9.97 -17.24 33.88
N GLU A 389 9.10 -18.23 33.69
CA GLU A 389 8.74 -19.17 34.76
C GLU A 389 9.93 -20.06 35.15
N ILE A 390 10.74 -20.49 34.17
CA ILE A 390 12.00 -21.22 34.40
C ILE A 390 13.00 -20.33 35.13
N LEU A 391 13.23 -19.09 34.68
CA LEU A 391 14.20 -18.17 35.29
C LEU A 391 13.86 -17.82 36.75
N VAL A 392 12.57 -17.73 37.09
CA VAL A 392 12.13 -17.53 38.47
C VAL A 392 12.31 -18.82 39.29
N ARG A 393 11.97 -20.00 38.75
CA ARG A 393 12.20 -21.29 39.43
C ARG A 393 13.70 -21.54 39.68
N SER A 394 14.56 -21.14 38.73
CA SER A 394 16.01 -21.19 38.84
C SER A 394 16.60 -20.10 39.74
N LYS A 395 15.79 -19.25 40.38
CA LYS A 395 16.19 -18.13 41.25
C LYS A 395 17.12 -17.09 40.61
N ILE A 396 17.23 -17.08 39.28
CA ILE A 396 18.02 -16.08 38.53
C ILE A 396 17.30 -14.73 38.56
N ILE A 397 15.97 -14.75 38.56
CA ILE A 397 15.11 -13.55 38.61
C ILE A 397 14.32 -13.56 39.92
N LYS A 398 14.31 -12.42 40.63
CA LYS A 398 13.50 -12.20 41.84
C LYS A 398 12.02 -12.42 41.55
N GLU A 399 11.30 -13.08 42.47
CA GLU A 399 9.89 -13.46 42.32
C GLU A 399 8.93 -12.29 42.03
N GLY A 400 9.32 -11.06 42.40
CA GLY A 400 8.56 -9.85 42.14
C GLY A 400 8.61 -9.34 40.70
N LYS A 401 9.63 -9.68 39.91
CA LYS A 401 9.73 -9.21 38.51
C LYS A 401 8.77 -9.97 37.60
N PHE A 402 8.09 -9.24 36.71
CA PHE A 402 7.09 -9.76 35.76
C PHE A 402 5.88 -10.47 36.38
N LYS A 403 5.60 -10.22 37.67
CA LYS A 403 4.43 -10.78 38.38
C LYS A 403 3.11 -10.51 37.65
N GLU A 404 3.01 -9.34 37.00
CA GLU A 404 1.82 -8.95 36.25
C GLU A 404 1.60 -9.80 34.98
N TYR A 405 2.64 -9.94 34.16
CA TYR A 405 2.59 -10.79 32.97
C TYR A 405 2.27 -12.24 33.35
N ARG A 406 2.90 -12.78 34.41
CA ARG A 406 2.68 -14.16 34.87
C ARG A 406 1.23 -14.42 35.31
N ARG A 407 0.59 -13.49 36.01
CA ARG A 407 -0.78 -13.67 36.51
C ARG A 407 -1.84 -13.47 35.43
N GLN A 408 -1.60 -12.59 34.47
CA GLN A 408 -2.59 -12.19 33.45
C GLN A 408 -2.21 -12.57 32.02
N TRP A 409 -1.25 -13.48 31.83
CA TRP A 409 -0.74 -13.90 30.50
C TRP A 409 -1.85 -14.24 29.50
N ALA A 410 -2.89 -14.96 29.94
CA ALA A 410 -4.01 -15.34 29.08
C ALA A 410 -4.84 -14.13 28.60
N SER A 411 -4.91 -13.04 29.38
CA SER A 411 -5.55 -11.79 28.93
C SER A 411 -4.68 -11.05 27.92
N ILE A 412 -3.36 -11.02 28.17
CA ILE A 412 -2.38 -10.35 27.30
C ILE A 412 -2.31 -11.03 25.93
N ILE A 413 -2.27 -12.37 25.88
CA ILE A 413 -2.31 -13.11 24.61
C ILE A 413 -3.59 -12.82 23.84
N LYS A 414 -4.75 -12.78 24.53
CA LYS A 414 -6.03 -12.41 23.89
C LYS A 414 -5.97 -10.99 23.33
N GLY A 415 -5.41 -10.03 24.07
CA GLY A 415 -5.21 -8.66 23.59
C GLY A 415 -4.29 -8.56 22.38
N THR A 416 -3.17 -9.29 22.38
CA THR A 416 -2.26 -9.35 21.23
C THR A 416 -2.94 -9.97 20.00
N ASN A 417 -3.79 -10.98 20.17
CA ASN A 417 -4.56 -11.53 19.06
C ASN A 417 -5.55 -10.52 18.49
N TYR A 418 -6.28 -9.77 19.34
CA TYR A 418 -7.15 -8.69 18.86
C TYR A 418 -6.38 -7.58 18.14
N ARG A 419 -5.14 -7.28 18.57
CA ARG A 419 -4.23 -6.36 17.88
C ARG A 419 -3.89 -6.85 16.48
N ILE A 420 -3.45 -8.10 16.35
CA ILE A 420 -3.12 -8.68 15.04
C ILE A 420 -4.37 -8.76 14.16
N LEU A 421 -5.52 -9.09 14.74
CA LEU A 421 -6.79 -9.15 14.02
C LEU A 421 -7.19 -7.79 13.44
N MET A 422 -7.02 -6.71 14.21
CA MET A 422 -7.26 -5.35 13.75
C MET A 422 -6.27 -4.94 12.64
N LEU A 423 -5.00 -5.34 12.77
CA LEU A 423 -3.96 -5.15 11.74
C LEU A 423 -4.22 -5.95 10.46
N ALA A 424 -4.83 -7.13 10.59
CA ALA A 424 -5.15 -8.02 9.48
C ALA A 424 -6.49 -7.68 8.81
N LEU A 425 -7.29 -6.77 9.37
CA LEU A 425 -8.59 -6.40 8.82
C LEU A 425 -8.52 -5.93 7.34
N PRO A 426 -7.58 -5.06 6.92
CA PRO A 426 -7.50 -4.67 5.51
C PRO A 426 -7.22 -5.86 4.60
N GLN A 427 -6.34 -6.77 5.03
CA GLN A 427 -5.94 -7.98 4.32
C GLN A 427 -7.10 -8.97 4.19
N ILE A 428 -7.70 -9.38 5.31
CA ILE A 428 -8.80 -10.35 5.34
C ILE A 428 -10.02 -9.78 4.62
N GLY A 429 -10.35 -8.51 4.90
CA GLY A 429 -11.46 -7.82 4.25
C GLY A 429 -11.28 -7.77 2.74
N LEU A 430 -10.09 -7.42 2.25
CA LEU A 430 -9.83 -7.31 0.81
C LEU A 430 -9.85 -8.69 0.14
N PHE A 431 -9.05 -9.63 0.63
CA PHE A 431 -8.88 -10.93 -0.05
C PHE A 431 -10.10 -11.84 0.08
N CYS A 432 -10.78 -11.88 1.24
CA CYS A 432 -11.98 -12.72 1.38
C CYS A 432 -13.13 -12.21 0.52
N ILE A 433 -13.31 -10.88 0.44
CA ILE A 433 -14.36 -10.30 -0.41
C ILE A 433 -14.01 -10.48 -1.89
N TRP A 434 -12.72 -10.37 -2.25
CA TRP A 434 -12.27 -10.62 -3.61
C TRP A 434 -12.49 -12.08 -4.03
N GLU A 435 -12.26 -13.04 -3.14
CA GLU A 435 -12.56 -14.46 -3.39
C GLU A 435 -14.05 -14.69 -3.69
N PHE A 436 -14.97 -13.93 -3.07
CA PHE A 436 -16.40 -14.04 -3.41
C PHE A 436 -16.73 -13.59 -4.84
N THR A 437 -15.87 -12.76 -5.43
CA THR A 437 -16.00 -12.29 -6.81
C THR A 437 -15.39 -13.25 -7.83
N VAL A 438 -14.20 -13.80 -7.55
CA VAL A 438 -13.46 -14.67 -8.50
C VAL A 438 -13.88 -16.14 -8.39
N ARG A 439 -14.18 -16.61 -7.17
CA ARG A 439 -14.60 -17.99 -6.85
C ARG A 439 -13.67 -19.04 -7.45
N ASP A 440 -12.46 -19.16 -6.89
CA ASP A 440 -11.44 -20.07 -7.40
C ASP A 440 -11.78 -21.54 -7.15
N SER A 441 -12.33 -21.83 -5.98
CA SER A 441 -12.79 -23.17 -5.60
C SER A 441 -13.84 -23.09 -4.49
N ALA A 442 -14.73 -24.09 -4.43
CA ALA A 442 -15.70 -24.20 -3.35
C ALA A 442 -15.04 -24.25 -1.96
N GLY A 443 -13.91 -24.96 -1.83
CA GLY A 443 -13.18 -25.04 -0.55
C GLY A 443 -12.56 -23.70 -0.12
N ILE A 444 -11.98 -22.97 -1.07
CA ILE A 444 -11.36 -21.66 -0.81
C ILE A 444 -12.43 -20.64 -0.42
N VAL A 445 -13.59 -20.64 -1.09
CA VAL A 445 -14.72 -19.78 -0.72
C VAL A 445 -15.21 -20.07 0.70
N VAL A 446 -15.29 -21.33 1.12
CA VAL A 446 -15.66 -21.68 2.51
C VAL A 446 -14.65 -21.13 3.51
N VAL A 447 -13.35 -21.22 3.21
CA VAL A 447 -12.30 -20.62 4.05
C VAL A 447 -12.45 -19.10 4.11
N ALA A 448 -12.72 -18.44 2.99
CA ALA A 448 -12.95 -17.00 2.93
C ALA A 448 -14.16 -16.56 3.77
N VAL A 449 -15.30 -17.27 3.67
CA VAL A 449 -16.50 -17.00 4.48
C VAL A 449 -16.19 -17.20 5.97
N PHE A 450 -15.54 -18.30 6.32
CA PHE A 450 -15.20 -18.59 7.72
C PHE A 450 -14.26 -17.53 8.31
N MET A 451 -13.18 -17.17 7.59
CA MET A 451 -12.22 -16.16 8.05
C MET A 451 -12.87 -14.78 8.16
N LEU A 452 -13.66 -14.35 7.18
CA LEU A 452 -14.35 -13.06 7.22
C LEU A 452 -15.38 -13.01 8.36
N ALA A 453 -16.17 -14.08 8.54
CA ALA A 453 -17.18 -14.15 9.60
C ALA A 453 -16.55 -14.11 11.00
N VAL A 454 -15.51 -14.92 11.24
CA VAL A 454 -14.80 -14.96 12.53
C VAL A 454 -14.20 -13.60 12.85
N THR A 455 -13.54 -12.97 11.88
CA THR A 455 -12.87 -11.68 12.09
C THR A 455 -13.87 -10.55 12.32
N ALA A 456 -14.95 -10.49 11.53
CA ALA A 456 -16.02 -9.51 11.70
C ALA A 456 -16.73 -9.67 13.05
N ILE A 457 -17.10 -10.90 13.45
CA ILE A 457 -17.78 -11.18 14.72
C ILE A 457 -16.89 -10.79 15.91
N LEU A 458 -15.61 -11.19 15.90
CA LEU A 458 -14.69 -10.91 17.00
C LEU A 458 -14.41 -9.41 17.14
N LEU A 459 -14.17 -8.69 16.03
CA LEU A 459 -13.93 -7.24 16.08
C LEU A 459 -15.19 -6.46 16.45
N LEU A 460 -16.36 -6.84 15.91
CA LEU A 460 -17.64 -6.23 16.27
C LEU A 460 -17.93 -6.46 17.76
N GLN A 461 -17.78 -7.70 18.24
CA GLN A 461 -17.95 -8.03 19.66
C GLN A 461 -17.01 -7.19 20.53
N ALA A 462 -15.74 -7.05 20.15
CA ALA A 462 -14.78 -6.26 20.91
C ALA A 462 -15.16 -4.77 20.93
N ALA A 463 -15.52 -4.19 19.79
CA ALA A 463 -15.95 -2.81 19.67
C ALA A 463 -17.22 -2.51 20.49
N VAL A 464 -18.22 -3.40 20.41
CA VAL A 464 -19.46 -3.29 21.20
C VAL A 464 -19.13 -3.35 22.70
N ARG A 465 -18.28 -4.29 23.15
CA ARG A 465 -17.92 -4.38 24.58
C ARG A 465 -17.18 -3.15 25.09
N VAL A 466 -16.27 -2.58 24.30
CA VAL A 466 -15.57 -1.33 24.66
C VAL A 466 -16.57 -0.18 24.79
N CYS A 467 -17.51 -0.06 23.85
CA CYS A 467 -18.51 1.00 23.89
C CYS A 467 -19.50 0.86 25.06
N LEU A 468 -19.99 -0.36 25.32
CA LEU A 468 -20.87 -0.64 26.46
C LEU A 468 -20.17 -0.37 27.80
N LEU A 469 -18.89 -0.73 27.93
CA LEU A 469 -18.15 -0.43 29.15
C LEU A 469 -17.87 1.07 29.31
N GLY A 470 -17.57 1.76 28.20
CA GLY A 470 -17.34 3.20 28.19
C GLY A 470 -18.58 3.99 28.57
N THR A 471 -19.72 3.66 27.98
CA THR A 471 -21.03 4.27 28.32
C THR A 471 -21.40 4.00 29.77
N LYS A 472 -21.17 2.79 30.28
CA LYS A 472 -21.36 2.47 31.71
C LYS A 472 -20.45 3.31 32.60
N SER A 473 -19.17 3.45 32.25
CA SER A 473 -18.20 4.27 33.02
C SER A 473 -18.62 5.73 33.10
N VAL A 474 -19.08 6.30 31.97
CA VAL A 474 -19.57 7.68 31.92
C VAL A 474 -20.82 7.85 32.78
N ARG A 475 -21.75 6.88 32.76
CA ARG A 475 -22.99 6.94 33.53
C ARG A 475 -22.76 6.85 35.04
N GLU A 476 -21.87 5.97 35.49
CA GLU A 476 -21.65 5.71 36.92
C GLU A 476 -20.62 6.66 37.55
N TYR A 477 -19.54 6.99 36.84
CA TYR A 477 -18.40 7.70 37.42
C TYR A 477 -18.17 9.08 36.81
N LYS A 478 -19.03 9.53 35.87
CA LYS A 478 -18.86 10.77 35.08
C LYS A 478 -17.50 10.89 34.37
N ASN A 479 -16.75 9.79 34.29
CA ASN A 479 -15.43 9.72 33.69
C ASN A 479 -15.32 8.41 32.88
N PRO A 480 -15.09 8.49 31.55
CA PRO A 480 -14.94 7.29 30.71
C PRO A 480 -13.67 6.49 31.04
N ALA A 481 -12.62 7.15 31.56
CA ALA A 481 -11.34 6.52 31.80
C ALA A 481 -11.34 5.59 33.03
N TYR A 482 -12.25 5.82 33.99
CA TYR A 482 -12.28 5.09 35.25
C TYR A 482 -12.42 3.57 35.06
N LEU A 483 -13.43 3.11 34.32
CA LEU A 483 -13.66 1.68 34.15
C LEU A 483 -12.83 1.07 33.02
N LEU A 484 -12.60 1.85 31.93
CA LEU A 484 -11.80 1.40 30.79
C LEU A 484 -10.36 1.09 31.21
N PHE A 485 -9.71 2.04 31.86
CA PHE A 485 -8.31 1.91 32.27
C PHE A 485 -8.17 1.36 33.68
N GLY A 486 -9.22 1.39 34.51
CA GLY A 486 -9.26 0.86 35.88
C GLY A 486 -9.28 -0.66 35.99
N ASP A 487 -9.97 -1.36 35.09
CA ASP A 487 -10.02 -2.83 35.09
C ASP A 487 -8.87 -3.44 34.26
N ARG A 488 -7.88 -4.00 34.98
CA ARG A 488 -6.68 -4.59 34.40
C ARG A 488 -6.96 -5.78 33.48
N LYS A 489 -7.95 -6.61 33.80
CA LYS A 489 -8.30 -7.76 32.96
C LYS A 489 -8.90 -7.27 31.64
N PHE A 490 -9.74 -6.23 31.72
CA PHE A 490 -10.35 -5.61 30.55
C PHE A 490 -9.32 -4.87 29.70
N LEU A 491 -8.48 -4.03 30.31
CA LEU A 491 -7.42 -3.27 29.65
C LEU A 491 -6.43 -4.19 28.93
N ASN A 492 -5.96 -5.26 29.57
CA ASN A 492 -5.03 -6.19 28.91
C ASN A 492 -5.67 -6.98 27.76
N ARG A 493 -7.00 -7.15 27.76
CA ARG A 493 -7.73 -7.88 26.69
C ARG A 493 -8.15 -7.00 25.53
N PHE A 494 -8.68 -5.80 25.80
CA PHE A 494 -9.29 -4.93 24.80
C PHE A 494 -8.59 -3.57 24.69
N GLY A 495 -7.71 -3.24 25.63
CA GLY A 495 -7.00 -1.96 25.71
C GLY A 495 -6.41 -1.56 24.39
N PHE A 496 -5.67 -2.45 23.73
CA PHE A 496 -5.00 -2.13 22.47
C PHE A 496 -5.91 -1.47 21.42
N LEU A 497 -7.18 -1.89 21.33
CA LEU A 497 -8.11 -1.39 20.33
C LEU A 497 -8.49 0.08 20.52
N TYR A 498 -8.52 0.56 21.77
CA TYR A 498 -8.93 1.93 22.09
C TYR A 498 -7.85 2.77 22.74
N PHE A 499 -6.74 2.15 23.16
CA PHE A 499 -5.66 2.81 23.89
C PHE A 499 -4.99 3.90 23.04
N GLN A 500 -4.94 3.74 21.71
CA GLN A 500 -4.44 4.75 20.79
C GLN A 500 -5.33 6.01 20.69
N TYR A 501 -6.55 5.95 21.23
CA TYR A 501 -7.51 7.05 21.23
C TYR A 501 -7.61 7.72 22.60
N ARG A 502 -8.13 8.95 22.60
CA ARG A 502 -8.55 9.63 23.83
C ARG A 502 -9.75 8.91 24.45
N ALA A 503 -9.90 9.00 25.77
CA ALA A 503 -10.85 8.18 26.51
C ALA A 503 -12.26 8.71 26.32
N ASP A 504 -12.41 10.01 26.09
CA ASP A 504 -13.64 10.64 25.63
C ASP A 504 -14.05 10.19 24.21
N LYS A 505 -13.11 9.68 23.41
CA LYS A 505 -13.31 9.24 22.02
C LYS A 505 -13.16 7.72 21.83
N TYR A 506 -13.43 6.90 22.86
CA TYR A 506 -13.34 5.42 22.75
C TYR A 506 -14.17 4.82 21.61
N TRP A 507 -15.29 5.47 21.24
CA TRP A 507 -16.19 5.04 20.18
C TRP A 507 -15.58 5.15 18.77
N TYR A 508 -14.47 5.89 18.61
CA TYR A 508 -13.78 6.05 17.34
C TYR A 508 -13.24 4.72 16.78
N ILE A 509 -13.12 3.68 17.60
CA ILE A 509 -12.87 2.32 17.14
C ILE A 509 -13.84 1.88 16.03
N PHE A 510 -15.13 2.18 16.16
CA PHE A 510 -16.14 1.84 15.14
C PHE A 510 -15.88 2.58 13.84
N VAL A 511 -15.56 3.87 13.92
CA VAL A 511 -15.25 4.71 12.76
C VAL A 511 -14.03 4.16 12.02
N SER A 512 -12.97 3.84 12.75
CA SER A 512 -11.73 3.28 12.20
C SER A 512 -11.95 1.92 11.52
N THR A 513 -12.61 0.99 12.20
CA THR A 513 -12.92 -0.34 11.65
C THR A 513 -13.81 -0.25 10.42
N THR A 514 -14.83 0.63 10.45
CA THR A 514 -15.75 0.83 9.31
C THR A 514 -15.02 1.43 8.11
N TYR A 515 -14.14 2.41 8.32
CA TYR A 515 -13.32 3.01 7.28
C TYR A 515 -12.43 1.96 6.59
N ILE A 516 -11.69 1.16 7.38
CA ILE A 516 -10.81 0.12 6.85
C ILE A 516 -11.62 -0.91 6.05
N PHE A 517 -12.76 -1.36 6.61
CA PHE A 517 -13.62 -2.33 5.95
C PHE A 517 -14.21 -1.78 4.64
N LEU A 518 -14.71 -0.54 4.64
CA LEU A 518 -15.31 0.08 3.46
C LEU A 518 -14.28 0.25 2.34
N LYS A 519 -13.06 0.70 2.66
CA LYS A 519 -11.96 0.79 1.69
C LYS A 519 -11.66 -0.58 1.08
N SER A 520 -11.47 -1.60 1.91
CA SER A 520 -11.19 -2.97 1.43
C SER A 520 -12.35 -3.55 0.61
N LEU A 521 -13.60 -3.29 1.00
CA LEU A 521 -14.81 -3.73 0.29
C LEU A 521 -14.86 -3.15 -1.13
N ILE A 522 -14.68 -1.84 -1.28
CA ILE A 522 -14.75 -1.18 -2.59
C ILE A 522 -13.59 -1.62 -3.50
N VAL A 523 -12.39 -1.75 -2.93
CA VAL A 523 -11.24 -2.26 -3.69
C VAL A 523 -11.49 -3.70 -4.14
N ALA A 524 -12.02 -4.58 -3.29
CA ALA A 524 -12.27 -5.97 -3.65
C ALA A 524 -13.40 -6.16 -4.68
N VAL A 525 -14.53 -5.45 -4.54
CA VAL A 525 -15.73 -5.69 -5.38
C VAL A 525 -15.62 -5.02 -6.75
N LEU A 526 -15.08 -3.80 -6.84
CA LEU A 526 -15.10 -3.02 -8.10
C LEU A 526 -13.91 -3.30 -9.02
N GLN A 527 -13.34 -4.52 -9.00
CA GLN A 527 -12.21 -4.88 -9.86
C GLN A 527 -12.53 -4.80 -11.37
N ASN A 528 -13.80 -4.94 -11.77
CA ASN A 528 -14.21 -4.78 -13.18
C ASN A 528 -14.43 -3.30 -13.57
N HIS A 529 -14.65 -2.42 -12.59
CA HIS A 529 -15.04 -1.02 -12.81
C HIS A 529 -14.03 -0.05 -12.19
N GLY A 530 -12.82 0.01 -12.75
CA GLY A 530 -11.73 0.86 -12.24
C GLY A 530 -12.02 2.36 -12.12
N LYS A 531 -12.79 2.92 -13.07
CA LYS A 531 -13.19 4.35 -13.05
C LYS A 531 -13.97 4.74 -11.80
N PRO A 532 -15.19 4.20 -11.58
CA PRO A 532 -15.94 4.52 -10.38
C PRO A 532 -15.20 4.05 -9.11
N GLN A 533 -14.44 2.96 -9.17
CA GLN A 533 -13.63 2.50 -8.04
C GLN A 533 -12.67 3.57 -7.53
N SER A 534 -11.89 4.18 -8.42
CA SER A 534 -10.90 5.21 -8.04
C SER A 534 -11.55 6.45 -7.41
N VAL A 535 -12.71 6.88 -7.93
CA VAL A 535 -13.45 8.04 -7.42
C VAL A 535 -14.05 7.75 -6.03
N ILE A 536 -14.63 6.57 -5.83
CA ILE A 536 -15.23 6.18 -4.55
C ILE A 536 -14.14 6.03 -3.48
N VAL A 537 -13.01 5.39 -3.80
CA VAL A 537 -11.90 5.24 -2.85
C VAL A 537 -11.32 6.61 -2.47
N TRP A 538 -11.16 7.52 -3.44
CA TRP A 538 -10.73 8.89 -3.16
C TRP A 538 -11.72 9.64 -2.26
N ALA A 539 -13.03 9.50 -2.49
CA ALA A 539 -14.05 10.09 -1.62
C ALA A 539 -14.00 9.51 -0.19
N ILE A 540 -13.77 8.20 -0.03
CA ILE A 540 -13.61 7.57 1.28
C ILE A 540 -12.39 8.13 2.02
N GLU A 541 -11.26 8.32 1.33
CA GLU A 541 -10.05 8.92 1.92
C GLU A 541 -10.28 10.39 2.32
N LEU A 542 -11.01 11.16 1.50
CA LEU A 542 -11.38 12.54 1.81
C LEU A 542 -12.26 12.62 3.05
N ILE A 543 -13.29 11.78 3.14
CA ILE A 543 -14.18 11.70 4.30
C ILE A 543 -13.38 11.33 5.54
N HIS A 544 -12.49 10.34 5.45
CA HIS A 544 -11.63 9.94 6.57
C HIS A 544 -10.73 11.08 7.04
N LEU A 545 -10.11 11.82 6.10
CA LEU A 545 -9.27 12.98 6.39
C LEU A 545 -10.05 14.09 7.12
N VAL A 546 -11.24 14.45 6.62
CA VAL A 546 -12.10 15.47 7.24
C VAL A 546 -12.51 15.05 8.66
N VAL A 547 -12.93 13.79 8.83
CA VAL A 547 -13.30 13.23 10.14
C VAL A 547 -12.12 13.29 11.12
N LEU A 548 -10.90 12.97 10.67
CA LEU A 548 -9.69 13.05 11.49
C LEU A 548 -9.33 14.48 11.90
N ILE A 549 -9.39 15.44 10.97
CA ILE A 549 -9.10 16.85 11.24
C ILE A 549 -10.09 17.44 12.24
N TRP A 550 -11.36 17.05 12.15
CA TRP A 550 -12.43 17.55 13.00
C TRP A 550 -12.41 16.93 14.41
N ILE A 551 -12.33 15.60 14.52
CA ILE A 551 -12.44 14.91 15.81
C ILE A 551 -11.12 14.89 16.58
N ARG A 552 -9.98 14.74 15.87
CA ARG A 552 -8.64 14.57 16.45
C ARG A 552 -8.62 13.49 17.56
N PRO A 553 -8.90 12.22 17.22
CA PRO A 553 -9.24 11.19 18.21
C PRO A 553 -8.03 10.60 18.95
N PHE A 554 -6.79 10.83 18.51
CA PHE A 554 -5.61 10.18 19.07
C PHE A 554 -5.17 10.80 20.41
N MET A 555 -4.44 10.01 21.22
CA MET A 555 -4.05 10.34 22.60
C MET A 555 -3.50 11.76 22.78
N ASP A 556 -2.55 12.17 21.93
CA ASP A 556 -1.83 13.45 22.05
C ASP A 556 -1.92 14.30 20.79
N LYS A 557 -1.60 15.60 20.93
CA LYS A 557 -1.45 16.52 19.79
C LYS A 557 -0.45 15.99 18.75
N ARG A 558 0.71 15.48 19.19
CA ARG A 558 1.75 14.94 18.28
C ARG A 558 1.25 13.73 17.48
N THR A 559 0.59 12.77 18.15
CA THR A 559 0.05 11.58 17.48
C THR A 559 -1.13 11.93 16.56
N ASN A 560 -1.95 12.94 16.90
CA ASN A 560 -2.97 13.46 16.00
C ASN A 560 -2.35 14.08 14.74
N VAL A 561 -1.38 14.98 14.89
CA VAL A 561 -0.67 15.60 13.74
C VAL A 561 -0.07 14.52 12.85
N PHE A 562 0.62 13.54 13.44
CA PHE A 562 1.22 12.44 12.72
C PHE A 562 0.21 11.61 11.90
N ASN A 563 -0.92 11.23 12.50
CA ASN A 563 -1.95 10.47 11.79
C ASN A 563 -2.71 11.31 10.75
N ILE A 564 -2.88 12.61 10.98
CA ILE A 564 -3.44 13.53 9.99
C ILE A 564 -2.51 13.60 8.77
N ILE A 565 -1.19 13.71 8.97
CA ILE A 565 -0.22 13.70 7.86
C ILE A 565 -0.31 12.38 7.07
N ILE A 566 -0.39 11.22 7.75
CA ILE A 566 -0.58 9.92 7.07
C ILE A 566 -1.87 9.92 6.25
N SER A 567 -2.96 10.46 6.79
CA SER A 567 -4.24 10.56 6.07
C SER A 567 -4.17 11.51 4.88
N ILE A 568 -3.41 12.61 4.96
CA ILE A 568 -3.17 13.52 3.82
C ILE A 568 -2.40 12.77 2.72
N MET A 569 -1.37 12.00 3.09
CA MET A 569 -0.61 11.20 2.13
C MET A 569 -1.49 10.13 1.46
N ASN A 570 -2.33 9.44 2.21
CA ASN A 570 -3.30 8.47 1.66
C ASN A 570 -4.31 9.12 0.72
N PHE A 571 -4.82 10.30 1.07
CA PHE A 571 -5.70 11.11 0.21
C PHE A 571 -5.02 11.49 -1.11
N ILE A 572 -3.77 11.99 -1.04
CA ILE A 572 -2.98 12.32 -2.24
C ILE A 572 -2.71 11.06 -3.08
N ASN A 573 -2.44 9.92 -2.44
CA ASN A 573 -2.24 8.65 -3.12
C ASN A 573 -3.50 8.17 -3.86
N ALA A 574 -4.67 8.27 -3.22
CA ALA A 574 -5.93 7.96 -3.90
C ALA A 574 -6.20 8.92 -5.07
N LEU A 575 -5.82 10.20 -4.95
CA LEU A 575 -5.91 11.16 -6.05
C LEU A 575 -5.02 10.78 -7.24
N PHE A 576 -3.77 10.33 -7.01
CA PHE A 576 -2.91 9.83 -8.07
C PHE A 576 -3.53 8.63 -8.81
N PHE A 577 -4.17 7.71 -8.08
CA PHE A 577 -4.87 6.58 -8.70
C PHE A 577 -6.14 6.98 -9.46
N MET A 578 -6.78 8.08 -9.08
CA MET A 578 -7.86 8.69 -9.87
C MET A 578 -7.34 9.21 -11.23
N PHE A 579 -6.15 9.84 -11.26
CA PHE A 579 -5.50 10.21 -12.52
C PHE A 579 -5.15 8.97 -13.35
N PHE A 580 -4.56 7.94 -12.74
CA PHE A 580 -4.24 6.68 -13.43
C PHE A 580 -5.50 6.00 -14.02
N SER A 581 -6.68 6.34 -13.52
CA SER A 581 -7.97 5.80 -13.99
C SER A 581 -8.56 6.51 -15.19
N ASP A 582 -7.90 7.55 -15.70
CA ASP A 582 -8.36 8.32 -16.85
C ASP A 582 -9.79 8.86 -16.63
N VAL A 583 -10.05 9.34 -15.41
CA VAL A 583 -11.33 9.96 -15.04
C VAL A 583 -11.46 11.35 -15.67
N PHE A 584 -10.35 12.09 -15.79
CA PHE A 584 -10.33 13.44 -16.34
C PHE A 584 -10.10 13.49 -17.86
N GLY A 585 -9.88 12.33 -18.52
CA GLY A 585 -9.60 12.27 -19.97
C GLY A 585 -8.27 12.92 -20.35
N GLN A 586 -7.32 12.98 -19.44
CA GLN A 586 -6.06 13.69 -19.64
C GLN A 586 -5.08 12.89 -20.53
N PRO A 587 -4.14 13.56 -21.23
CA PRO A 587 -3.13 12.88 -22.02
C PRO A 587 -2.31 11.89 -21.19
N SER A 588 -1.89 10.79 -21.82
CA SER A 588 -1.16 9.71 -21.15
C SER A 588 0.15 10.16 -20.49
N VAL A 589 0.71 11.29 -20.95
CA VAL A 589 1.89 11.96 -20.39
C VAL A 589 1.68 12.38 -18.94
N VAL A 590 0.52 12.95 -18.64
CA VAL A 590 0.20 13.43 -17.29
C VAL A 590 0.22 12.26 -16.32
N SER A 591 -0.39 11.13 -16.68
CA SER A 591 -0.40 9.93 -15.84
C SER A 591 1.01 9.39 -15.61
N SER A 592 1.88 9.38 -16.63
CA SER A 592 3.27 8.93 -16.49
C SER A 592 4.10 9.87 -15.60
N MET A 593 3.94 11.19 -15.70
CA MET A 593 4.61 12.18 -14.83
C MET A 593 4.10 12.08 -13.38
N MET A 594 2.79 11.92 -13.18
CA MET A 594 2.20 11.74 -11.86
C MET A 594 2.71 10.49 -11.14
N ALA A 595 3.11 9.44 -11.87
CA ALA A 595 3.77 8.28 -11.25
C ALA A 595 5.17 8.57 -10.71
N VAL A 596 5.93 9.44 -11.38
CA VAL A 596 7.24 9.89 -10.87
C VAL A 596 7.05 10.69 -9.59
N VAL A 597 6.07 11.61 -9.56
CA VAL A 597 5.73 12.39 -8.36
C VAL A 597 5.23 11.48 -7.23
N TYR A 598 4.34 10.53 -7.54
CA TYR A 598 3.85 9.52 -6.60
C TYR A 598 5.01 8.75 -5.97
N PHE A 599 5.97 8.26 -6.77
CA PHE A 599 7.13 7.55 -6.25
C PHE A 599 7.96 8.42 -5.32
N ILE A 600 8.35 9.63 -5.74
CA ILE A 600 9.20 10.54 -4.96
C ILE A 600 8.53 10.90 -3.63
N LEU A 601 7.26 11.30 -3.67
CA LEU A 601 6.50 11.69 -2.48
C LEU A 601 6.42 10.55 -1.46
N ASN A 602 6.06 9.35 -1.92
CA ASN A 602 5.93 8.20 -1.03
C ASN A 602 7.29 7.68 -0.54
N ALA A 603 8.35 7.77 -1.35
CA ALA A 603 9.70 7.37 -0.96
C ALA A 603 10.25 8.29 0.14
N VAL A 604 10.11 9.61 -0.03
CA VAL A 604 10.53 10.60 0.99
C VAL A 604 9.72 10.40 2.28
N PHE A 605 8.40 10.24 2.16
CA PHE A 605 7.56 10.05 3.34
C PHE A 605 7.83 8.71 4.05
N ALA A 606 8.01 7.62 3.31
CA ALA A 606 8.40 6.33 3.88
C ALA A 606 9.75 6.41 4.61
N LEU A 607 10.75 7.09 4.02
CA LEU A 607 12.04 7.33 4.65
C LEU A 607 11.90 8.13 5.94
N PHE A 608 11.10 9.19 5.94
CA PHE A 608 10.80 9.96 7.14
C PHE A 608 10.18 9.09 8.25
N LEU A 609 9.17 8.28 7.92
CA LEU A 609 8.51 7.38 8.88
C LEU A 609 9.48 6.34 9.44
N LEU A 610 10.36 5.80 8.61
CA LEU A 610 11.38 4.82 9.03
C LEU A 610 12.42 5.46 9.95
N LEU A 611 12.95 6.62 9.60
CA LEU A 611 13.89 7.33 10.47
C LEU A 611 13.23 7.72 11.80
N PHE A 612 11.99 8.21 11.76
CA PHE A 612 11.22 8.55 12.96
C PHE A 612 11.03 7.34 13.88
N THR A 613 10.70 6.17 13.33
CA THR A 613 10.55 4.93 14.12
C THR A 613 11.87 4.42 14.67
N ILE A 614 12.96 4.45 13.88
CA ILE A 614 14.29 4.06 14.35
C ILE A 614 14.77 4.98 15.48
N ILE A 615 14.67 6.31 15.30
CA ILE A 615 15.10 7.29 16.30
C ILE A 615 14.29 7.13 17.59
N THR A 616 12.97 6.99 17.50
CA THR A 616 12.13 6.80 18.70
C THR A 616 12.43 5.49 19.43
N CYS A 617 12.71 4.41 18.70
CA CYS A 617 13.14 3.14 19.31
C CYS A 617 14.51 3.25 19.98
N ILE A 618 15.50 3.89 19.34
CA ILE A 618 16.85 4.05 19.88
C ILE A 618 16.82 4.94 21.13
N LEU A 619 16.16 6.10 21.07
CA LEU A 619 16.05 7.01 22.20
C LEU A 619 15.39 6.34 23.41
N ALA A 620 14.38 5.49 23.17
CA ALA A 620 13.69 4.80 24.24
C ALA A 620 14.50 3.65 24.87
N LEU A 621 15.48 3.09 24.15
CA LEU A 621 16.39 2.08 24.67
C LEU A 621 17.62 2.67 25.37
N LEU A 622 18.09 3.84 24.94
CA LEU A 622 19.31 4.46 25.47
C LEU A 622 19.09 5.38 26.67
N ARG A 623 17.87 5.92 26.85
CA ARG A 623 17.60 6.92 27.89
C ARG A 623 17.22 6.24 29.21
N ASP A 624 17.77 6.72 30.32
CA ASP A 624 17.50 6.17 31.65
C ASP A 624 16.02 6.27 32.06
N ASN A 625 15.37 7.39 31.73
CA ASN A 625 13.95 7.65 31.98
C ASN A 625 13.22 8.05 30.68
N PRO A 626 12.81 7.08 29.85
CA PRO A 626 12.18 7.34 28.56
C PRO A 626 10.79 7.99 28.71
N ASP A 627 10.07 7.72 29.81
CA ASP A 627 8.73 8.28 30.07
C ASP A 627 8.70 9.82 30.19
N SER A 628 9.83 10.45 30.52
CA SER A 628 9.95 11.92 30.60
C SER A 628 9.83 12.64 29.25
N GLN A 629 9.97 11.92 28.13
CA GLN A 629 9.89 12.50 26.77
C GLN A 629 8.45 12.81 26.32
N TYR A 630 7.48 12.10 26.90
CA TYR A 630 6.08 12.24 26.54
C TYR A 630 5.37 12.99 27.66
N GLN A 631 4.62 14.03 27.29
CA GLN A 631 3.76 14.70 28.25
C GLN A 631 2.81 13.66 28.84
N PRO A 632 2.57 13.66 30.16
CA PRO A 632 1.56 12.80 30.74
C PRO A 632 0.24 13.06 29.99
N MET A 633 -0.37 11.98 29.49
CA MET A 633 -1.59 12.05 28.67
C MET A 633 -2.61 12.94 29.39
N ARG A 634 -3.24 13.87 28.67
CA ARG A 634 -4.12 14.95 29.18
C ARG A 634 -5.38 14.50 29.94
N ASP A 635 -5.52 13.21 30.17
CA ASP A 635 -6.70 12.53 30.67
C ASP A 635 -6.35 11.75 31.95
N ASP A 636 -7.32 11.55 32.83
CA ASP A 636 -7.13 10.99 34.18
C ASP A 636 -6.60 9.54 34.17
N ARG A 637 -6.52 8.90 32.99
CA ARG A 637 -5.98 7.55 32.79
C ARG A 637 -4.61 7.32 33.41
N VAL A 638 -3.71 8.31 33.40
CA VAL A 638 -2.35 8.15 33.94
C VAL A 638 -2.41 7.90 35.44
N SER A 639 -3.31 8.58 36.14
CA SER A 639 -3.57 8.35 37.56
C SER A 639 -4.10 6.94 37.80
N PHE A 640 -4.99 6.42 36.94
CA PHE A 640 -5.53 5.06 37.08
C PHE A 640 -4.49 3.98 36.77
N LEU A 641 -3.60 4.20 35.80
CA LEU A 641 -2.49 3.32 35.48
C LEU A 641 -1.45 3.30 36.60
N ASN A 642 -1.09 4.47 37.14
CA ASN A 642 -0.14 4.62 38.25
C ASN A 642 -0.69 4.07 39.57
N ARG A 643 -1.95 4.38 39.92
CA ARG A 643 -2.67 3.80 41.06
C ARG A 643 -2.63 2.27 41.03
N GLN A 644 -2.69 1.68 39.84
CA GLN A 644 -2.61 0.24 39.65
C GLN A 644 -1.20 -0.32 39.73
N ALA A 645 -0.19 0.40 39.24
CA ALA A 645 1.22 0.04 39.44
C ALA A 645 1.55 0.01 40.94
N SER A 646 1.21 1.08 41.67
CA SER A 646 1.41 1.19 43.13
C SER A 646 0.65 0.13 43.93
N ARG A 647 -0.61 -0.18 43.57
CA ARG A 647 -1.38 -1.26 44.23
C ARG A 647 -0.78 -2.66 44.01
N SER A 648 -0.04 -2.87 42.92
CA SER A 648 0.65 -4.14 42.63
C SER A 648 1.87 -4.35 43.53
N ASP A 649 2.59 -3.27 43.83
CA ASP A 649 3.75 -3.28 44.74
C ASP A 649 3.33 -3.37 46.21
N VAL A 650 2.20 -2.75 46.59
CA VAL A 650 1.69 -2.79 47.97
C VAL A 650 1.20 -4.19 48.37
N ILE A 651 0.69 -5.02 47.45
CA ILE A 651 0.33 -6.42 47.76
C ILE A 651 1.58 -7.28 48.08
N GLY A 652 2.80 -6.77 47.86
CA GLY A 652 4.06 -7.40 48.30
C GLY A 652 4.54 -6.98 49.69
N LYS A 653 3.93 -5.97 50.33
CA LYS A 653 4.27 -5.54 51.69
C LYS A 653 2.99 -5.41 52.51
N ASN A 654 2.83 -6.27 53.52
CA ASN A 654 1.70 -6.27 54.47
C ASN A 654 1.65 -4.97 55.29
N ASN A 655 1.23 -3.85 54.71
CA ASN A 655 0.92 -2.65 55.49
C ASN A 655 -0.24 -1.85 54.87
N PRO A 656 -1.45 -1.91 55.46
CA PRO A 656 -2.67 -1.29 54.90
C PRO A 656 -2.75 0.24 55.07
N ARG A 657 -1.76 0.89 55.72
CA ARG A 657 -1.78 2.35 55.95
C ARG A 657 -1.29 3.21 54.78
N ASN A 658 -0.49 2.70 53.85
CA ASN A 658 0.11 3.50 52.76
C ASN A 658 -0.84 3.86 51.59
N GLY A 659 -2.05 3.30 51.55
CA GLY A 659 -2.96 3.49 50.41
C GLY A 659 -3.54 4.91 50.30
N LYS A 660 -3.76 5.60 51.44
CA LYS A 660 -4.29 6.96 51.49
C LYS A 660 -3.21 8.02 51.26
N ASP A 661 -1.98 7.76 51.71
CA ASP A 661 -0.87 8.70 51.52
C ASP A 661 -0.38 8.70 50.06
N SER A 662 -0.50 7.57 49.36
CA SER A 662 -0.34 7.50 47.89
C SER A 662 -1.40 8.30 47.15
N GLU A 663 -2.64 8.33 47.65
CA GLU A 663 -3.75 9.06 47.02
C GLU A 663 -3.54 10.58 47.10
N LEU A 664 -3.12 11.07 48.27
CA LEU A 664 -2.76 12.49 48.46
C LEU A 664 -1.46 12.87 47.73
N ALA A 665 -0.48 11.96 47.66
CA ALA A 665 0.76 12.20 46.92
C ALA A 665 0.56 12.21 45.40
N ASP A 666 -0.28 11.32 44.85
CA ASP A 666 -0.61 11.29 43.42
C ASP A 666 -1.51 12.48 43.03
N LEU A 667 -2.48 12.86 43.88
CA LEU A 667 -3.27 14.09 43.71
C LEU A 667 -2.39 15.34 43.81
N GLY A 668 -1.49 15.40 44.79
CA GLY A 668 -0.52 16.48 44.95
C GLY A 668 0.42 16.61 43.74
N LYS A 669 0.90 15.50 43.20
CA LYS A 669 1.77 15.48 42.01
C LYS A 669 1.03 15.93 40.75
N THR A 670 -0.25 15.56 40.62
CA THR A 670 -1.09 15.99 39.49
C THR A 670 -1.47 17.47 39.59
N ALA A 671 -1.76 17.97 40.79
CA ALA A 671 -2.04 19.38 41.04
C ALA A 671 -0.80 20.28 40.83
N MET A 672 0.38 19.82 41.24
CA MET A 672 1.66 20.53 41.04
C MET A 672 2.02 20.66 39.55
N MET A 673 1.79 19.61 38.74
CA MET A 673 1.99 19.67 37.29
C MET A 673 0.98 20.60 36.58
N GLY A 674 -0.20 20.81 37.16
CA GLY A 674 -1.16 21.79 36.67
C GLY A 674 -0.69 23.24 36.85
N HIS A 675 0.05 23.53 37.93
CA HIS A 675 0.55 24.86 38.28
C HIS A 675 1.92 25.21 37.65
N GLU A 676 2.74 24.21 37.31
CA GLU A 676 4.07 24.44 36.70
C GLU A 676 3.99 25.01 35.28
N ASN A 677 2.86 24.80 34.57
CA ASN A 677 2.63 25.39 33.25
C ASN A 677 2.31 26.90 33.31
N THR A 678 1.82 27.41 34.44
CA THR A 678 1.55 28.85 34.62
C THR A 678 2.77 29.61 35.13
N ALA A 679 3.68 28.92 35.83
CA ALA A 679 4.91 29.52 36.36
C ALA A 679 6.07 29.60 35.34
N ARG A 680 5.97 28.90 34.21
CA ARG A 680 6.95 28.93 33.10
C ARG A 680 6.61 29.96 32.01
N GLU A 681 5.71 30.90 32.29
CA GLU A 681 5.37 32.02 31.39
C GLU A 681 6.15 33.31 31.70
N GLY A 682 7.17 33.24 32.55
CA GLY A 682 8.04 34.37 32.91
C GLY A 682 9.51 34.01 32.87
N ASP A 683 10.03 33.60 31.71
CA ASP A 683 11.41 33.87 31.24
C ASP A 683 11.76 32.92 30.09
N THR A 684 11.58 33.41 28.86
CA THR A 684 12.53 33.37 27.73
C THR A 684 11.75 33.72 26.46
N ALA A 685 11.86 34.98 26.06
CA ALA A 685 11.47 35.44 24.74
C ALA A 685 12.39 34.81 23.69
N TYR A 686 11.84 33.98 22.79
CA TYR A 686 12.17 33.98 21.37
C TYR A 686 10.98 33.38 20.59
N GLN A 687 10.49 34.20 19.66
CA GLN A 687 9.37 34.04 18.72
C GLN A 687 9.04 32.61 18.28
N ASP A 688 7.77 32.23 18.45
CA ASP A 688 6.98 31.71 17.33
C ASP A 688 5.52 32.16 17.46
N SER A 689 5.12 33.07 16.58
CA SER A 689 3.83 33.74 16.58
C SER A 689 2.89 33.11 15.56
N ASN A 690 1.63 32.92 16.00
CA ASN A 690 0.38 32.71 15.25
C ASN A 690 -0.02 31.27 14.89
N SER A 691 -1.09 30.78 15.55
CA SER A 691 -2.21 30.07 14.89
C SER A 691 -3.28 29.56 15.89
N TYR A 692 -4.34 30.36 16.03
CA TYR A 692 -5.74 30.06 16.43
C TYR A 692 -6.05 29.53 17.85
N ASP A 693 -6.38 30.47 18.73
CA ASP A 693 -7.06 30.29 20.03
C ASP A 693 -8.56 30.65 19.93
N GLU A 694 -9.34 29.93 19.11
CA GLU A 694 -10.80 30.15 19.00
C GLU A 694 -11.65 29.19 19.87
N ASP A 695 -11.13 28.01 20.21
CA ASP A 695 -11.92 27.00 20.95
C ASP A 695 -12.04 27.29 22.45
N SER A 696 -11.11 28.07 23.03
CA SER A 696 -11.13 28.40 24.46
C SER A 696 -12.16 29.48 24.81
N LEU A 697 -12.43 30.40 23.89
CA LEU A 697 -13.40 31.49 24.08
C LEU A 697 -14.86 31.02 24.00
N TYR A 698 -15.16 30.02 23.17
CA TYR A 698 -16.52 29.49 23.05
C TYR A 698 -16.99 28.70 24.29
N PHE A 699 -16.09 27.94 24.93
CA PHE A 699 -16.43 27.23 26.17
C PHE A 699 -16.49 28.15 27.38
N ARG A 700 -15.65 29.19 27.44
CA ARG A 700 -15.64 30.17 28.53
C ARG A 700 -16.92 31.03 28.52
N ARG A 701 -17.36 31.47 27.34
CA ARG A 701 -18.58 32.28 27.19
C ARG A 701 -19.87 31.49 27.46
N ARG A 702 -19.87 30.17 27.26
CA ARG A 702 -21.01 29.31 27.61
C ARG A 702 -21.09 29.02 29.11
N ALA A 703 -19.95 28.89 29.78
CA ALA A 703 -19.88 28.71 31.23
C ALA A 703 -20.25 29.99 32.01
N GLU A 704 -19.87 31.17 31.51
CA GLU A 704 -20.27 32.46 32.10
C GLU A 704 -21.78 32.71 31.94
N ASN A 705 -22.36 32.41 30.78
CA ASN A 705 -23.81 32.55 30.54
C ASN A 705 -24.68 31.54 31.32
N GLU A 706 -24.14 30.38 31.73
CA GLU A 706 -24.86 29.40 32.58
C GLU A 706 -24.75 29.73 34.08
N GLN A 707 -23.80 30.57 34.50
CA GLN A 707 -23.65 31.01 35.90
C GLN A 707 -24.45 32.28 36.24
N GLU A 708 -24.72 33.17 35.29
CA GLU A 708 -25.55 34.37 35.52
C GLU A 708 -27.07 34.09 35.64
N GLY A 709 -27.52 32.87 35.30
CA GLY A 709 -28.94 32.49 35.33
C GLY A 709 -29.51 32.06 36.70
N TYR A 710 -28.69 32.00 37.77
CA TYR A 710 -29.11 31.38 39.05
C TYR A 710 -28.90 32.23 40.31
N SER A 711 -28.57 33.51 40.20
CA SER A 711 -28.49 34.41 41.37
C SER A 711 -29.26 35.70 41.16
N ASN A 712 -30.57 35.68 41.40
CA ASN A 712 -31.33 36.85 41.89
C ASN A 712 -32.78 36.49 42.19
N THR A 713 -33.04 36.00 43.40
CA THR A 713 -34.33 36.20 44.09
C THR A 713 -34.12 35.84 45.55
N TYR A 714 -33.92 36.83 46.41
CA TYR A 714 -34.40 36.94 47.80
C TYR A 714 -33.88 38.28 48.36
N GLY A 715 -34.71 39.33 48.27
CA GLY A 715 -34.51 40.59 49.01
C GLY A 715 -35.58 40.70 50.11
N PRO A 716 -35.29 41.28 51.27
CA PRO A 716 -36.26 41.36 52.37
C PRO A 716 -36.84 42.79 52.57
N TRP A 717 -38.05 42.83 53.15
CA TRP A 717 -38.75 43.96 53.81
C TRP A 717 -39.26 45.15 52.98
N ASN A 718 -40.55 45.15 52.63
CA ASN A 718 -41.66 45.96 53.20
C ASN A 718 -42.91 45.89 52.31
#